data_AF-A0A4U6T994-F1
#
_entry.id   AF-A0A4U6T994-F1
#
_cell.length_a   1.000
_cell.length_b   1.000
_cell.length_c   1.000
_cell.angle_alpha   90.00
_cell.angle_beta   90.00
_cell.angle_gamma   90.00
#
_symmetry.space_group_name_H-M   'P 1'
#
loop_
_entity.id
_entity.type
_entity.pdbx_description
1 polymer ?
#
loop_
_entity_poly.entity_id
_entity_poly.type
_entity_poly.pdbx_seq_one_letter_code
_entity_poly.pdbx_strand_id
1 'polypeptide(L)'
;MAQSLELLLIQFLMPDNDARRQAEEQIRRLARDPQVVPALVHHLRTAKTPNVRQLAAVLLRKKITSHWPKLHPDSKANLKQALIDSITLDHSHPVRRASANVVSIIAKYAIPAGEWPDLLPFLFQCSQSPQEDHREVALILFSSLTETIGATFQSHLNDLQPVLLKCLQDETSSRVRIAALKAVGSFIEYVNDGGDIVKMFRDFVPSILNVSRQCLANGEEDVASIAFEIFDELIESPAPLLGDSVRSIVQFSLEVSANQDLEINIRQQAIQIVSWLAKFKASFLKKHKLVVPILQVMCPLLTETANEDEDSDLAADRSAAEVIDTMAINLPRHVLAPVLEFASVSFHHTNPKYREAAVTSLGVISEGCCEHLKDKLEDCLKIVLEALKDQEQMVRGAASFALGQFAEHLQPEILSHYANVLPCILNALEDPSDEVKEKSYYALAAFCEDMGEDILPYLDPLICRLVMSLQSSPRNLQETCMSAIGSVAAAAEQAFTPYAEKVLEMMKSFMVLTNDEDLCARARATEVVGIVAMAVGRARVEAILPPFIEAAISGFGLDYSELREYTHGFFSNVAEILGDNFTQYLPHVVPLVFSSCNLDDGSAVDIDDADSVENGFGGVSSDEDNDEPRVRNISVRTGVLDEKAAATQAIGFFALHTKSAYAPYLEESLKILIRHSGYFHEDLRLQAVISLKHILTAVRAIPPTHADVLEKQKDVLDTVLNIYIKTMTEDDDKEVVAQACMSVADIVKDCGFAAIEPYMLRFAEATLVLLRQESNCQQVESDGEDDGDIDHDEVLMDAVSDLLPAFAKVMGSYFDPIFAKLFDPLMKFAKSPHPPQDKTMVVATLAEVAQEMGAPISAYVDKIMPLVLKELASSDATNRRNAAFCVGEICKNGGAAALKYYGDILRSLHNLFSNSESDDAVRDNAAGAIARMIMVQPQSIPLNQVLPVFIKALPLKEDHEESMPVYSCICSLLLSSHPQILPLVPDVIHVFAQVVVSPDESDEVKTNIGKAVSHLISVYGQQMQPILSALPPAHANALAAFASRR
;
A
#
# COMPACT_ATOMS: atom_id res chain seq x y z
N MET A 1 -64.51 -0.61 -5.34
CA MET A 1 -63.09 -0.99 -5.22
C MET A 1 -62.78 -1.62 -3.87
N ALA A 2 -62.99 -0.96 -2.72
CA ALA A 2 -62.66 -1.48 -1.39
C ALA A 2 -63.17 -2.91 -1.08
N GLN A 3 -64.47 -3.21 -1.20
CA GLN A 3 -64.97 -4.58 -0.94
C GLN A 3 -64.35 -5.67 -1.83
N SER A 4 -63.98 -5.33 -3.07
CA SER A 4 -63.30 -6.26 -3.97
C SER A 4 -61.83 -6.46 -3.59
N LEU A 5 -61.19 -5.42 -3.04
CA LEU A 5 -59.79 -5.46 -2.63
C LEU A 5 -59.61 -6.28 -1.34
N GLU A 6 -60.51 -6.16 -0.37
CA GLU A 6 -60.46 -6.95 0.88
C GLU A 6 -60.41 -8.46 0.63
N LEU A 7 -61.25 -8.95 -0.28
CA LEU A 7 -61.28 -10.37 -0.67
C LEU A 7 -59.96 -10.81 -1.31
N LEU A 8 -59.36 -9.95 -2.14
CA LEU A 8 -58.08 -10.23 -2.77
C LEU A 8 -56.93 -10.22 -1.77
N LEU A 9 -56.94 -9.30 -0.80
CA LEU A 9 -55.96 -9.27 0.29
C LEU A 9 -56.05 -10.54 1.14
N ILE A 10 -57.26 -10.98 1.48
CA ILE A 10 -57.47 -12.24 2.20
C ILE A 10 -56.99 -13.43 1.37
N GLN A 11 -57.32 -13.46 0.07
CA GLN A 11 -56.91 -14.54 -0.84
C GLN A 11 -55.38 -14.59 -1.01
N PHE A 12 -54.70 -13.45 -1.04
CA PHE A 12 -53.24 -13.37 -1.11
C PHE A 12 -52.54 -13.95 0.14
N LEU A 13 -53.21 -13.92 1.29
CA LEU A 13 -52.72 -14.47 2.55
C LEU A 13 -52.99 -15.97 2.72
N MET A 14 -53.65 -16.62 1.75
CA MET A 14 -53.94 -18.06 1.82
C MET A 14 -52.70 -18.89 1.48
N PRO A 15 -52.55 -20.09 2.07
CA PRO A 15 -51.43 -21.00 1.78
C PRO A 15 -51.50 -21.65 0.38
N ASP A 16 -52.61 -21.49 -0.37
CA ASP A 16 -52.76 -21.99 -1.73
C ASP A 16 -52.01 -21.08 -2.73
N ASN A 17 -50.95 -21.63 -3.34
CA ASN A 17 -50.09 -20.93 -4.29
C ASN A 17 -50.83 -20.44 -5.55
N ASP A 18 -51.83 -21.18 -6.03
CA ASP A 18 -52.59 -20.79 -7.23
C ASP A 18 -53.54 -19.64 -6.90
N ALA A 19 -54.20 -19.71 -5.74
CA ALA A 19 -55.03 -18.62 -5.24
C ALA A 19 -54.21 -17.35 -4.96
N ARG A 20 -53.01 -17.50 -4.39
CA ARG A 20 -52.08 -16.39 -4.12
C ARG A 20 -51.62 -15.70 -5.41
N ARG A 21 -51.18 -16.47 -6.41
CA ARG A 21 -50.77 -15.91 -7.74
C ARG A 21 -51.92 -15.19 -8.44
N GLN A 22 -53.14 -15.75 -8.40
CA GLN A 22 -54.32 -15.10 -9.00
C GLN A 22 -54.66 -13.79 -8.29
N ALA A 23 -54.63 -13.76 -6.96
CA ALA A 23 -54.86 -12.55 -6.17
C ALA A 23 -53.77 -11.50 -6.44
N GLU A 24 -52.50 -11.91 -6.51
CA GLU A 24 -51.37 -11.05 -6.81
C GLU A 24 -51.53 -10.32 -8.15
N GLU A 25 -51.88 -11.04 -9.21
CA GLU A 25 -52.02 -10.45 -10.53
C GLU A 25 -53.20 -9.46 -10.60
N GLN A 26 -54.30 -9.76 -9.91
CA GLN A 26 -55.44 -8.84 -9.81
C GLN A 26 -55.10 -7.61 -8.96
N ILE A 27 -54.35 -7.77 -7.86
CA ILE A 27 -53.84 -6.66 -7.05
C ILE A 27 -52.90 -5.79 -7.89
N ARG A 28 -51.98 -6.37 -8.68
CA ARG A 28 -51.11 -5.61 -9.59
C ARG A 28 -51.91 -4.77 -10.59
N ARG A 29 -53.00 -5.31 -11.14
CA ARG A 29 -53.88 -4.57 -12.07
C ARG A 29 -54.60 -3.42 -11.37
N LEU A 30 -55.18 -3.66 -10.19
CA LEU A 30 -55.85 -2.62 -9.40
C LEU A 30 -54.86 -1.55 -8.92
N ALA A 31 -53.63 -1.92 -8.61
CA ALA A 31 -52.58 -1.04 -8.14
C ALA A 31 -52.12 0.01 -9.17
N ARG A 32 -52.54 -0.10 -10.45
CA ARG A 32 -52.30 0.92 -11.48
C ARG A 32 -53.18 2.15 -11.32
N ASP A 33 -54.34 2.03 -10.66
CA ASP A 33 -55.27 3.13 -10.43
C ASP A 33 -54.92 3.86 -9.12
N PRO A 34 -54.70 5.18 -9.11
CA PRO A 34 -54.47 5.96 -7.88
C PRO A 34 -55.56 5.80 -6.81
N GLN A 35 -56.79 5.43 -7.18
CA GLN A 35 -57.89 5.12 -6.24
C GLN A 35 -57.62 3.89 -5.35
N VAL A 36 -56.61 3.09 -5.68
CA VAL A 36 -56.14 2.01 -4.81
C VAL A 36 -55.65 2.55 -3.46
N VAL A 37 -55.09 3.76 -3.40
CA VAL A 37 -54.55 4.35 -2.18
C VAL A 37 -55.64 4.59 -1.13
N PRO A 38 -56.75 5.32 -1.41
CA PRO A 38 -57.87 5.40 -0.48
C PRO A 38 -58.46 4.05 -0.05
N ALA A 39 -58.47 3.05 -0.94
CA ALA A 39 -58.96 1.71 -0.63
C ALA A 39 -58.04 0.97 0.36
N LEU A 40 -56.72 1.03 0.15
CA LEU A 40 -55.73 0.46 1.07
C LEU A 40 -55.77 1.16 2.44
N VAL A 41 -55.94 2.49 2.46
CA VAL A 41 -56.12 3.27 3.70
C VAL A 41 -57.39 2.86 4.44
N HIS A 42 -58.49 2.62 3.73
CA HIS A 42 -59.71 2.12 4.35
C HIS A 42 -59.45 0.79 5.05
N HIS A 43 -58.83 -0.18 4.38
CA HIS A 43 -58.54 -1.49 4.97
C HIS A 43 -57.53 -1.43 6.10
N LEU A 44 -56.53 -0.55 6.01
CA LEU A 44 -55.61 -0.28 7.12
C LEU A 44 -56.37 0.17 8.39
N ARG A 45 -57.48 0.91 8.27
CA ARG A 45 -58.25 1.38 9.44
C ARG A 45 -59.33 0.42 9.91
N THR A 46 -59.98 -0.29 8.99
CA THR A 46 -61.25 -0.98 9.28
C THR A 46 -61.17 -2.50 9.24
N ALA A 47 -60.13 -3.09 8.62
CA ALA A 47 -60.05 -4.54 8.49
C ALA A 47 -59.89 -5.19 9.87
N LYS A 48 -60.69 -6.23 10.13
CA LYS A 48 -60.72 -6.89 11.44
C LYS A 48 -59.43 -7.66 11.74
N THR A 49 -58.83 -8.25 10.71
CA THR A 49 -57.64 -9.09 10.81
C THR A 49 -56.36 -8.26 10.69
N PRO A 50 -55.43 -8.34 11.66
CA PRO A 50 -54.16 -7.61 11.60
C PRO A 50 -53.35 -7.87 10.32
N ASN A 51 -53.30 -9.13 9.84
CA ASN A 51 -52.54 -9.48 8.64
C ASN A 51 -53.05 -8.74 7.39
N VAL A 52 -54.36 -8.47 7.28
CA VAL A 52 -54.92 -7.70 6.16
C VAL A 52 -54.56 -6.23 6.29
N ARG A 53 -54.56 -5.68 7.51
CA ARG A 53 -54.08 -4.31 7.77
C ARG A 53 -52.60 -4.15 7.45
N GLN A 54 -51.77 -5.10 7.89
CA GLN A 54 -50.33 -5.13 7.59
C GLN A 54 -50.08 -5.21 6.08
N LEU A 55 -50.75 -6.14 5.37
CA LEU A 55 -50.61 -6.26 3.93
C LEU A 55 -51.08 -4.99 3.20
N ALA A 56 -52.14 -4.35 3.67
CA ALA A 56 -52.60 -3.07 3.11
C ALA A 56 -51.52 -1.98 3.25
N ALA A 57 -50.86 -1.88 4.40
CA ALA A 57 -49.74 -0.94 4.61
C ALA A 57 -48.52 -1.30 3.74
N VAL A 58 -48.15 -2.58 3.60
CA VAL A 58 -47.04 -3.03 2.75
C VAL A 58 -47.29 -2.68 1.27
N LEU A 59 -48.50 -2.93 0.76
CA LEU A 59 -48.86 -2.58 -0.61
C LEU A 59 -48.91 -1.06 -0.82
N LEU A 60 -49.35 -0.33 0.20
CA LEU A 60 -49.34 1.12 0.20
C LEU A 60 -47.90 1.65 0.11
N ARG A 61 -46.95 1.11 0.88
CA ARG A 61 -45.51 1.45 0.79
C ARG A 61 -45.00 1.30 -0.64
N LYS A 62 -45.30 0.16 -1.28
CA LYS A 62 -44.84 -0.18 -2.65
C LYS A 62 -45.43 0.70 -3.75
N LYS A 63 -46.57 1.37 -3.52
CA LYS A 63 -47.29 2.09 -4.59
C LYS A 63 -47.50 3.57 -4.31
N ILE A 64 -47.21 4.04 -3.10
CA ILE A 64 -47.46 5.43 -2.76
C ILE A 64 -46.57 6.39 -3.55
N THR A 65 -45.31 6.05 -3.82
CA THR A 65 -44.37 6.89 -4.59
C THR A 65 -44.92 7.30 -5.95
N SER A 66 -45.37 6.34 -6.77
CA SER A 66 -45.87 6.61 -8.13
C SER A 66 -47.26 7.25 -8.18
N HIS A 67 -48.02 7.20 -7.08
CA HIS A 67 -49.35 7.78 -6.97
C HIS A 67 -49.41 9.09 -6.18
N TRP A 68 -48.43 9.39 -5.32
CA TRP A 68 -48.42 10.56 -4.43
C TRP A 68 -48.71 11.89 -5.16
N PRO A 69 -48.12 12.17 -6.34
CA PRO A 69 -48.41 13.41 -7.08
C PRO A 69 -49.82 13.47 -7.66
N LYS A 70 -50.49 12.33 -7.82
CA LYS A 70 -51.83 12.20 -8.44
C LYS A 70 -52.96 12.30 -7.43
N LEU A 71 -52.66 12.32 -6.13
CA LEU A 71 -53.66 12.34 -5.06
C LEU A 71 -54.18 13.75 -4.78
N HIS A 72 -55.48 13.85 -4.52
CA HIS A 72 -56.12 15.09 -4.07
C HIS A 72 -55.60 15.48 -2.66
N PRO A 73 -55.46 16.78 -2.33
CA PRO A 73 -55.02 17.23 -1.01
C PRO A 73 -55.77 16.59 0.17
N ASP A 74 -57.09 16.43 0.07
CA ASP A 74 -57.90 15.76 1.10
C ASP A 74 -57.54 14.28 1.28
N SER A 75 -57.20 13.59 0.18
CA SER A 75 -56.77 12.19 0.22
C SER A 75 -55.38 12.06 0.85
N LYS A 76 -54.46 13.00 0.55
CA LYS A 76 -53.16 13.09 1.23
C LYS A 76 -53.34 13.36 2.73
N ALA A 77 -54.20 14.30 3.11
CA ALA A 77 -54.49 14.61 4.52
C ALA A 77 -55.08 13.40 5.28
N ASN A 78 -56.08 12.73 4.69
CA ASN A 78 -56.69 11.54 5.30
C ASN A 78 -55.69 10.38 5.42
N LEU A 79 -54.84 10.16 4.42
CA LEU A 79 -53.78 9.16 4.47
C LEU A 79 -52.78 9.44 5.61
N LYS A 80 -52.28 10.69 5.71
CA LYS A 80 -51.37 11.10 6.80
C LYS A 80 -51.98 10.86 8.18
N GLN A 81 -53.24 11.26 8.38
CA GLN A 81 -53.95 11.03 9.65
C GLN A 81 -54.18 9.54 9.91
N ALA A 82 -54.54 8.76 8.90
CA ALA A 82 -54.78 7.32 9.05
C ALA A 82 -53.51 6.57 9.48
N LEU A 83 -52.33 7.00 9.01
CA LEU A 83 -51.06 6.42 9.44
C LEU A 83 -50.73 6.76 10.90
N ILE A 84 -50.94 8.01 11.32
CA ILE A 84 -50.80 8.45 12.71
C ILE A 84 -51.74 7.66 13.63
N ASP A 85 -53.01 7.54 13.24
CA ASP A 85 -54.02 6.75 13.95
C ASP A 85 -53.57 5.27 14.03
N SER A 86 -53.06 4.71 12.93
CA SER A 86 -52.63 3.31 12.89
C SER A 86 -51.43 3.04 13.80
N ILE A 87 -50.50 3.98 13.94
CA ILE A 87 -49.34 3.86 14.84
C ILE A 87 -49.77 3.93 16.31
N THR A 88 -50.77 4.74 16.65
CA THR A 88 -51.17 5.01 18.05
C THR A 88 -52.33 4.17 18.57
N LEU A 89 -53.22 3.71 17.70
CA LEU A 89 -54.45 3.04 18.09
C LEU A 89 -54.45 1.54 17.77
N ASP A 90 -53.62 1.07 16.84
CA ASP A 90 -53.54 -0.36 16.53
C ASP A 90 -52.75 -1.11 17.61
N HIS A 91 -53.24 -2.30 17.98
CA HIS A 91 -52.62 -3.16 18.98
C HIS A 91 -51.64 -4.17 18.37
N SER A 92 -51.59 -4.30 17.04
CA SER A 92 -50.70 -5.22 16.34
C SER A 92 -49.38 -4.56 15.98
N HIS A 93 -48.29 -5.06 16.58
CA HIS A 93 -46.94 -4.57 16.30
C HIS A 93 -46.55 -4.62 14.80
N PRO A 94 -46.79 -5.71 14.04
CA PRO A 94 -46.53 -5.73 12.60
C PRO A 94 -47.27 -4.65 11.80
N VAL A 95 -48.49 -4.29 12.20
CA VAL A 95 -49.27 -3.25 11.52
C VAL A 95 -48.68 -1.86 11.80
N ARG A 96 -48.24 -1.59 13.03
CA ARG A 96 -47.58 -0.34 13.38
C ARG A 96 -46.26 -0.16 12.63
N ARG A 97 -45.41 -1.21 12.57
CA ARG A 97 -44.15 -1.20 11.81
C ARG A 97 -44.39 -1.00 10.31
N ALA A 98 -45.35 -1.72 9.72
CA ALA A 98 -45.70 -1.54 8.31
C ALA A 98 -46.22 -0.12 8.02
N SER A 99 -47.01 0.47 8.93
CA SER A 99 -47.50 1.85 8.80
C SER A 99 -46.37 2.87 8.93
N ALA A 100 -45.43 2.67 9.85
CA ALA A 100 -44.22 3.48 9.97
C ALA A 100 -43.40 3.50 8.66
N ASN A 101 -43.22 2.33 8.02
CA ASN A 101 -42.50 2.27 6.74
C ASN A 101 -43.20 3.08 5.63
N VAL A 102 -44.53 3.17 5.63
CA VAL A 102 -45.26 4.05 4.71
C VAL A 102 -45.03 5.52 5.03
N VAL A 103 -45.01 5.89 6.32
CA VAL A 103 -44.73 7.26 6.78
C VAL A 103 -43.36 7.72 6.28
N SER A 104 -42.31 6.89 6.41
CA SER A 104 -40.95 7.24 5.94
C SER A 104 -40.92 7.56 4.43
N ILE A 105 -41.53 6.71 3.58
CA ILE A 105 -41.59 6.96 2.12
C ILE A 105 -42.35 8.25 1.79
N ILE A 106 -43.47 8.52 2.47
CA ILE A 106 -44.24 9.75 2.23
C ILE A 106 -43.45 10.98 2.69
N ALA A 107 -42.74 10.89 3.82
CA ALA A 107 -41.99 12.00 4.38
C ALA A 107 -40.94 12.57 3.41
N LYS A 108 -40.29 11.70 2.62
CA LYS A 108 -39.36 12.06 1.52
C LYS A 108 -39.92 13.16 0.61
N TYR A 109 -41.23 13.12 0.33
CA TYR A 109 -41.90 14.08 -0.55
C TYR A 109 -42.63 15.18 0.22
N ALA A 110 -43.31 14.81 1.31
CA ALA A 110 -44.23 15.69 2.01
C ALA A 110 -43.52 16.72 2.90
N ILE A 111 -42.37 16.37 3.50
CA ILE A 111 -41.65 17.26 4.42
C ILE A 111 -40.92 18.38 3.67
N PRO A 112 -40.13 18.13 2.61
CA PRO A 112 -39.50 19.21 1.84
C PRO A 112 -40.50 20.16 1.19
N ALA A 113 -41.70 19.66 0.85
CA ALA A 113 -42.79 20.46 0.30
C ALA A 113 -43.59 21.25 1.36
N GLY A 114 -43.27 21.10 2.66
CA GLY A 114 -44.02 21.72 3.76
C GLY A 114 -45.46 21.18 3.93
N GLU A 115 -45.76 20.01 3.36
CA GLU A 115 -47.09 19.41 3.36
C GLU A 115 -47.40 18.61 4.64
N TRP A 116 -46.43 18.34 5.53
CA TRP A 116 -46.64 17.54 6.75
C TRP A 116 -45.94 18.08 8.00
N PRO A 117 -46.31 19.28 8.49
CA PRO A 117 -45.67 19.91 9.66
C PRO A 117 -45.86 19.13 10.97
N ASP A 118 -46.91 18.31 11.08
CA ASP A 118 -47.28 17.62 12.31
C ASP A 118 -46.46 16.35 12.60
N LEU A 119 -45.68 15.84 11.63
CA LEU A 119 -44.97 14.57 11.76
C LEU A 119 -43.90 14.61 12.86
N LEU A 120 -43.02 15.61 12.85
CA LEU A 120 -41.96 15.72 13.86
C LEU A 120 -42.53 15.91 15.28
N PRO A 121 -43.47 16.86 15.54
CA PRO A 121 -44.13 16.97 16.84
C PRO A 121 -44.77 15.66 17.31
N PHE A 122 -45.40 14.92 16.40
CA PHE A 122 -45.98 13.61 16.69
C PHE A 122 -44.92 12.60 17.15
N LEU A 123 -43.79 12.50 16.45
CA LEU A 123 -42.70 11.59 16.83
C LEU A 123 -42.10 11.94 18.19
N PHE A 124 -41.89 13.24 18.48
CA PHE A 124 -41.44 13.71 19.79
C PHE A 124 -42.42 13.37 20.92
N GLN A 125 -43.72 13.39 20.64
CA GLN A 125 -44.73 12.98 21.60
C GLN A 125 -44.74 11.46 21.81
N CYS A 126 -44.64 10.68 20.73
CA CYS A 126 -44.63 9.21 20.78
C CYS A 126 -43.38 8.66 21.49
N SER A 127 -42.21 9.24 21.26
CA SER A 127 -40.96 8.84 21.94
C SER A 127 -40.99 9.05 23.46
N GLN A 128 -41.88 9.92 23.95
CA GLN A 128 -42.08 10.22 25.38
C GLN A 128 -43.35 9.59 25.95
N SER A 129 -44.05 8.75 25.18
CA SER A 129 -45.28 8.10 25.58
C SER A 129 -45.05 7.11 26.75
N PRO A 130 -46.02 6.96 27.67
CA PRO A 130 -45.96 5.90 28.69
C PRO A 130 -46.05 4.49 28.09
N GLN A 131 -46.61 4.34 26.89
CA GLN A 131 -46.71 3.06 26.17
C GLN A 131 -45.39 2.74 25.45
N GLU A 132 -44.78 1.59 25.72
CA GLU A 132 -43.52 1.18 25.10
C GLU A 132 -43.61 1.07 23.57
N ASP A 133 -44.73 0.55 23.05
CA ASP A 133 -44.96 0.38 21.61
C ASP A 133 -44.93 1.70 20.85
N HIS A 134 -45.38 2.80 21.48
CA HIS A 134 -45.32 4.12 20.88
C HIS A 134 -43.88 4.65 20.83
N ARG A 135 -43.10 4.39 21.89
CA ARG A 135 -41.70 4.83 21.96
C ARG A 135 -40.85 4.08 20.94
N GLU A 136 -40.98 2.76 20.88
CA GLU A 136 -40.26 1.90 19.93
C GLU A 136 -40.53 2.31 18.48
N VAL A 137 -41.81 2.44 18.09
CA VAL A 137 -42.15 2.81 16.70
C VAL A 137 -41.69 4.23 16.34
N ALA A 138 -41.71 5.16 17.29
CA ALA A 138 -41.16 6.50 17.06
C ALA A 138 -39.66 6.47 16.76
N LEU A 139 -38.90 5.62 17.47
CA LEU A 139 -37.45 5.49 17.28
C LEU A 139 -37.10 4.79 15.95
N ILE A 140 -37.85 3.75 15.58
CA ILE A 140 -37.75 3.14 14.24
C ILE A 140 -38.04 4.18 13.15
N LEU A 141 -39.02 5.05 13.37
CA LEU A 141 -39.32 6.14 12.45
C LEU A 141 -38.20 7.18 12.40
N PHE A 142 -37.65 7.60 13.53
CA PHE A 142 -36.47 8.49 13.52
C PHE A 142 -35.34 7.91 12.68
N SER A 143 -35.04 6.63 12.86
CA SER A 143 -34.01 5.93 12.08
C SER A 143 -34.33 5.90 10.58
N SER A 144 -35.49 5.38 10.19
CA SER A 144 -35.87 5.32 8.76
C SER A 144 -36.08 6.69 8.09
N LEU A 145 -36.29 7.75 8.88
CA LEU A 145 -36.44 9.11 8.35
C LEU A 145 -35.09 9.79 8.10
N THR A 146 -34.00 9.37 8.75
CA THR A 146 -32.68 9.93 8.42
C THR A 146 -32.33 9.63 6.96
N GLU A 147 -32.60 8.42 6.49
CA GLU A 147 -32.37 8.00 5.11
C GLU A 147 -33.15 8.81 4.06
N THR A 148 -34.25 9.47 4.44
CA THR A 148 -35.14 10.17 3.51
C THR A 148 -35.09 11.68 3.64
N ILE A 149 -34.96 12.19 4.86
CA ILE A 149 -35.01 13.62 5.19
C ILE A 149 -33.94 14.01 6.23
N GLY A 150 -32.83 13.26 6.33
CA GLY A 150 -31.75 13.44 7.31
C GLY A 150 -31.25 14.88 7.47
N ALA A 151 -31.03 15.59 6.36
CA ALA A 151 -30.63 17.00 6.38
C ALA A 151 -31.61 17.92 7.13
N THR A 152 -32.90 17.57 7.17
CA THR A 152 -33.93 18.32 7.90
C THR A 152 -33.81 18.12 9.42
N PHE A 153 -33.24 17.00 9.87
CA PHE A 153 -33.06 16.75 11.31
C PHE A 153 -31.93 17.56 11.92
N GLN A 154 -30.97 18.08 11.14
CA GLN A 154 -29.86 18.88 11.66
C GLN A 154 -30.34 20.06 12.52
N SER A 155 -31.42 20.74 12.12
CA SER A 155 -32.00 21.85 12.91
C SER A 155 -32.74 21.41 14.19
N HIS A 156 -33.02 20.11 14.34
CA HIS A 156 -33.76 19.52 15.45
C HIS A 156 -32.92 18.62 16.36
N LEU A 157 -31.63 18.42 16.05
CA LEU A 157 -30.74 17.55 16.83
C LEU A 157 -30.68 17.96 18.31
N ASN A 158 -30.68 19.27 18.61
CA ASN A 158 -30.67 19.79 19.99
C ASN A 158 -31.88 19.31 20.82
N ASP A 159 -33.05 19.22 20.20
CA ASP A 159 -34.26 18.73 20.86
C ASP A 159 -34.32 17.20 20.89
N LEU A 160 -33.73 16.55 19.89
CA LEU A 160 -33.75 15.09 19.72
C LEU A 160 -32.76 14.37 20.64
N GLN A 161 -31.58 14.94 20.88
CA GLN A 161 -30.54 14.35 21.70
C GLN A 161 -31.02 13.92 23.11
N PRO A 162 -31.66 14.79 23.93
CA PRO A 162 -32.11 14.38 25.27
C PRO A 162 -33.19 13.29 25.22
N VAL A 163 -33.98 13.24 24.14
CA VAL A 163 -35.00 12.21 23.94
C VAL A 163 -34.34 10.87 23.65
N LEU A 164 -33.39 10.82 22.72
CA LEU A 164 -32.65 9.59 22.37
C LEU A 164 -31.84 9.07 23.56
N LEU A 165 -31.16 9.95 24.32
CA LEU A 165 -30.45 9.56 25.54
C LEU A 165 -31.38 8.93 26.57
N LYS A 166 -32.56 9.52 26.78
CA LYS A 166 -33.56 8.96 27.70
C LYS A 166 -34.08 7.60 27.24
N CYS A 167 -34.27 7.40 25.93
CA CYS A 167 -34.70 6.13 25.37
C CYS A 167 -33.62 5.05 25.42
N LEU A 168 -32.34 5.39 25.25
CA LEU A 168 -31.21 4.47 25.49
C LEU A 168 -31.15 4.01 26.95
N GLN A 169 -31.63 4.84 27.88
CA GLN A 169 -31.67 4.56 29.32
C GLN A 169 -33.06 4.08 29.79
N ASP A 170 -33.93 3.63 28.88
CA ASP A 170 -35.29 3.19 29.25
C ASP A 170 -35.23 1.98 30.19
N GLU A 171 -35.64 2.18 31.45
CA GLU A 171 -35.61 1.13 32.49
C GLU A 171 -36.69 0.05 32.28
N THR A 172 -37.70 0.33 31.45
CA THR A 172 -38.91 -0.49 31.35
C THR A 172 -38.93 -1.42 30.13
N SER A 173 -38.18 -1.12 29.07
CA SER A 173 -38.26 -1.87 27.81
C SER A 173 -36.92 -1.98 27.09
N SER A 174 -36.42 -3.21 26.89
CA SER A 174 -35.22 -3.46 26.06
C SER A 174 -35.45 -3.07 24.61
N ARG A 175 -36.64 -3.32 24.06
CA ARG A 175 -37.02 -2.97 22.68
C ARG A 175 -36.86 -1.48 22.38
N VAL A 176 -37.21 -0.62 23.35
CA VAL A 176 -37.02 0.83 23.23
C VAL A 176 -35.54 1.20 23.22
N ARG A 177 -34.72 0.57 24.08
CA ARG A 177 -33.26 0.80 24.08
C ARG A 177 -32.61 0.41 22.76
N ILE A 178 -33.01 -0.73 22.19
CA ILE A 178 -32.51 -1.24 20.89
C ILE A 178 -32.93 -0.32 19.75
N ALA A 179 -34.20 0.09 19.70
CA ALA A 179 -34.67 1.02 18.69
C ALA A 179 -33.97 2.39 18.79
N ALA A 180 -33.65 2.84 20.01
CA ALA A 180 -32.88 4.06 20.24
C ALA A 180 -31.44 3.93 19.76
N LEU A 181 -30.81 2.77 19.98
CA LEU A 181 -29.47 2.47 19.49
C LEU A 181 -29.38 2.58 17.97
N LYS A 182 -30.28 1.90 17.24
CA LYS A 182 -30.38 1.99 15.77
C LYS A 182 -30.65 3.42 15.29
N ALA A 183 -31.53 4.15 15.98
CA ALA A 183 -31.80 5.54 15.66
C ALA A 183 -30.53 6.40 15.79
N VAL A 184 -29.78 6.28 16.88
CA VAL A 184 -28.53 7.04 17.08
C VAL A 184 -27.52 6.76 15.97
N GLY A 185 -27.29 5.48 15.61
CA GLY A 185 -26.38 5.11 14.51
C GLY A 185 -26.74 5.82 13.21
N SER A 186 -28.01 5.75 12.81
CA SER A 186 -28.49 6.36 11.57
C SER A 186 -28.40 7.90 11.49
N PHE A 187 -28.07 8.59 12.58
CA PHE A 187 -27.82 10.04 12.58
C PHE A 187 -26.33 10.40 12.41
N ILE A 188 -25.39 9.45 12.51
CA ILE A 188 -23.94 9.71 12.45
C ILE A 188 -23.54 10.32 11.11
N GLU A 189 -24.07 9.80 10.00
CA GLU A 189 -23.86 10.31 8.63
C GLU A 189 -24.22 11.80 8.45
N TYR A 190 -25.01 12.39 9.36
CA TYR A 190 -25.50 13.77 9.28
C TYR A 190 -24.79 14.72 10.26
N VAL A 191 -23.75 14.24 10.94
CA VAL A 191 -22.91 15.03 11.83
C VAL A 191 -21.88 15.80 11.01
N ASN A 192 -21.98 17.13 11.04
CA ASN A 192 -20.96 18.01 10.46
C ASN A 192 -19.93 18.40 11.54
N ASP A 193 -18.75 18.88 11.15
CA ASP A 193 -17.61 19.26 12.01
C ASP A 193 -17.84 20.44 12.98
N GLY A 194 -19.10 20.85 13.17
CA GLY A 194 -19.48 21.90 14.11
C GLY A 194 -19.37 21.43 15.57
N GLY A 195 -18.60 22.15 16.38
CA GLY A 195 -18.23 21.74 17.75
C GLY A 195 -19.38 21.42 18.72
N ASP A 196 -20.55 22.05 18.58
CA ASP A 196 -21.71 21.74 19.43
C ASP A 196 -22.31 20.36 19.10
N ILE A 197 -22.41 20.00 17.81
CA ILE A 197 -22.99 18.72 17.36
C ILE A 197 -22.03 17.55 17.69
N VAL A 198 -20.73 17.74 17.49
CA VAL A 198 -19.70 16.75 17.87
C VAL A 198 -19.79 16.42 19.36
N LYS A 199 -19.92 17.45 20.22
CA LYS A 199 -20.07 17.25 21.67
C LYS A 199 -21.33 16.48 22.00
N MET A 200 -22.44 16.78 21.32
CA MET A 200 -23.70 16.09 21.55
C MET A 200 -23.63 14.60 21.22
N PHE A 201 -22.91 14.23 20.15
CA PHE A 201 -22.74 12.82 19.79
C PHE A 201 -21.86 12.05 20.78
N ARG A 202 -20.80 12.68 21.28
CA ARG A 202 -19.94 12.11 22.34
C ARG A 202 -20.74 11.69 23.58
N ASP A 203 -21.82 12.40 23.92
CA ASP A 203 -22.67 12.10 25.07
C ASP A 203 -23.47 10.78 24.90
N PHE A 204 -23.66 10.27 23.69
CA PHE A 204 -24.34 8.98 23.45
C PHE A 204 -23.46 7.78 23.76
N VAL A 205 -22.13 7.89 23.56
CA VAL A 205 -21.20 6.76 23.65
C VAL A 205 -21.29 5.99 24.99
N PRO A 206 -21.34 6.64 26.17
CA PRO A 206 -21.52 5.92 27.44
C PRO A 206 -22.83 5.13 27.51
N SER A 207 -23.92 5.67 26.94
CA SER A 207 -25.22 5.00 26.94
C SER A 207 -25.25 3.83 25.95
N ILE A 208 -24.61 3.98 24.78
CA ILE A 208 -24.41 2.89 23.80
C ILE A 208 -23.69 1.72 24.47
N LEU A 209 -22.52 1.98 25.07
CA LEU A 209 -21.72 0.97 25.77
C LEU A 209 -22.49 0.27 26.90
N ASN A 210 -23.34 1.01 27.62
CA ASN A 210 -24.18 0.42 28.67
C ASN A 210 -25.26 -0.50 28.10
N VAL A 211 -25.93 -0.10 27.01
CA VAL A 211 -26.92 -0.97 26.33
C VAL A 211 -26.25 -2.24 25.81
N SER A 212 -25.10 -2.12 25.14
CA SER A 212 -24.37 -3.28 24.60
C SER A 212 -23.97 -4.27 25.69
N ARG A 213 -23.42 -3.80 26.80
CA ARG A 213 -23.07 -4.67 27.94
C ARG A 213 -24.29 -5.39 28.51
N GLN A 214 -25.45 -4.73 28.59
CA GLN A 214 -26.68 -5.35 29.06
C GLN A 214 -27.20 -6.42 28.09
N CYS A 215 -27.13 -6.15 26.78
CA CYS A 215 -27.54 -7.12 25.76
C CYS A 215 -26.65 -8.36 25.79
N LEU A 216 -25.31 -8.20 25.84
CA LEU A 216 -24.37 -9.32 25.99
C LEU A 216 -24.63 -10.13 27.27
N ALA A 217 -24.86 -9.46 28.41
CA ALA A 217 -25.17 -10.14 29.67
C ALA A 217 -26.50 -10.92 29.65
N ASN A 218 -27.42 -10.58 28.74
CA ASN A 218 -28.69 -11.26 28.56
C ASN A 218 -28.67 -12.31 27.44
N GLY A 219 -27.55 -12.50 26.73
CA GLY A 219 -27.45 -13.37 25.55
C GLY A 219 -28.12 -12.80 24.30
N GLU A 220 -28.35 -11.49 24.24
CA GLU A 220 -28.88 -10.78 23.05
C GLU A 220 -27.70 -10.33 22.16
N GLU A 221 -26.91 -11.29 21.67
CA GLU A 221 -25.64 -11.05 20.97
C GLU A 221 -25.83 -10.30 19.63
N ASP A 222 -26.83 -10.67 18.82
CA ASP A 222 -27.20 -9.98 17.57
C ASP A 222 -27.45 -8.47 17.76
N VAL A 223 -27.93 -8.09 18.94
CA VAL A 223 -28.24 -6.70 19.28
C VAL A 223 -26.97 -5.92 19.63
N ALA A 224 -25.98 -6.60 20.20
CA ALA A 224 -24.69 -5.99 20.51
C ALA A 224 -23.90 -5.67 19.23
N SER A 225 -24.07 -6.43 18.14
CA SER A 225 -23.50 -6.15 16.81
C SER A 225 -23.77 -4.72 16.33
N ILE A 226 -24.98 -4.21 16.57
CA ILE A 226 -25.39 -2.85 16.18
C ILE A 226 -24.47 -1.79 16.83
N ALA A 227 -23.97 -2.05 18.04
CA ALA A 227 -23.08 -1.11 18.70
C ALA A 227 -21.68 -1.09 18.07
N PHE A 228 -21.21 -2.23 17.56
CA PHE A 228 -19.94 -2.31 16.84
C PHE A 228 -20.06 -1.58 15.49
N GLU A 229 -21.13 -1.78 14.73
CA GLU A 229 -21.43 -1.01 13.51
C GLU A 229 -21.40 0.51 13.77
N ILE A 230 -21.99 0.95 14.89
CA ILE A 230 -21.95 2.35 15.30
C ILE A 230 -20.53 2.81 15.62
N PHE A 231 -19.73 1.98 16.30
CA PHE A 231 -18.34 2.34 16.58
C PHE A 231 -17.51 2.43 15.31
N ASP A 232 -17.72 1.55 14.32
CA ASP A 232 -17.07 1.62 13.01
C ASP A 232 -17.36 2.97 12.33
N GLU A 233 -18.64 3.35 12.21
CA GLU A 233 -19.05 4.65 11.64
C GLU A 233 -18.43 5.84 12.40
N LEU A 234 -18.31 5.75 13.73
CA LEU A 234 -17.69 6.81 14.55
C LEU A 234 -16.17 6.90 14.35
N ILE A 235 -15.51 5.79 14.05
CA ILE A 235 -14.07 5.71 13.82
C ILE A 235 -13.72 6.21 12.42
N GLU A 236 -14.50 5.82 11.41
CA GLU A 236 -14.35 6.28 10.03
C GLU A 236 -14.66 7.76 9.85
N SER A 237 -15.51 8.32 10.71
CA SER A 237 -15.91 9.72 10.58
C SER A 237 -14.70 10.67 10.63
N PRO A 238 -14.63 11.64 9.70
CA PRO A 238 -13.63 12.71 9.78
C PRO A 238 -13.90 13.64 10.97
N ALA A 239 -15.16 13.70 11.44
CA ALA A 239 -15.50 14.49 12.62
C ALA A 239 -14.87 13.87 13.90
N PRO A 240 -14.38 14.69 14.86
CA PRO A 240 -13.72 14.20 16.07
C PRO A 240 -14.73 13.60 17.09
N LEU A 241 -15.39 12.50 16.78
CA LEU A 241 -16.55 12.00 17.55
C LEU A 241 -16.19 11.13 18.76
N LEU A 242 -14.97 10.61 18.86
CA LEU A 242 -14.59 9.67 19.94
C LEU A 242 -14.27 10.37 21.28
N GLY A 243 -13.51 11.47 21.24
CA GLY A 243 -13.09 12.20 22.44
C GLY A 243 -12.43 11.30 23.51
N ASP A 244 -12.73 11.56 24.79
CA ASP A 244 -12.24 10.73 25.91
C ASP A 244 -12.89 9.34 25.97
N SER A 245 -14.01 9.15 25.27
CA SER A 245 -14.77 7.89 25.28
C SER A 245 -14.02 6.74 24.59
N VAL A 246 -12.98 7.04 23.79
CA VAL A 246 -12.11 6.02 23.17
C VAL A 246 -11.57 5.02 24.19
N ARG A 247 -11.26 5.45 25.42
CA ARG A 247 -10.80 4.54 26.48
C ARG A 247 -11.86 3.51 26.85
N SER A 248 -13.11 3.93 26.90
CA SER A 248 -14.23 3.06 27.28
C SER A 248 -14.63 2.12 26.14
N ILE A 249 -14.49 2.58 24.89
CA ILE A 249 -14.68 1.76 23.69
C ILE A 249 -13.60 0.68 23.64
N VAL A 250 -12.33 1.05 23.70
CA VAL A 250 -11.21 0.07 23.73
C VAL A 250 -11.39 -0.92 24.87
N GLN A 251 -11.65 -0.44 26.09
CA GLN A 251 -11.86 -1.33 27.23
C GLN A 251 -13.01 -2.31 27.01
N PHE A 252 -14.14 -1.86 26.46
CA PHE A 252 -15.28 -2.74 26.13
C PHE A 252 -14.92 -3.74 25.04
N SER A 253 -14.28 -3.31 23.96
CA SER A 253 -13.84 -4.19 22.88
C SER A 253 -12.90 -5.28 23.41
N LEU A 254 -11.89 -4.91 24.20
CA LEU A 254 -10.96 -5.87 24.81
C LEU A 254 -11.66 -6.86 25.77
N GLU A 255 -12.65 -6.39 26.55
CA GLU A 255 -13.47 -7.25 27.40
C GLU A 255 -14.24 -8.30 26.59
N VAL A 256 -14.81 -7.90 25.44
CA VAL A 256 -15.56 -8.79 24.55
C VAL A 256 -14.63 -9.75 23.82
N SER A 257 -13.52 -9.27 23.25
CA SER A 257 -12.56 -10.09 22.52
C SER A 257 -11.99 -11.22 23.38
N ALA A 258 -11.72 -10.96 24.66
CA ALA A 258 -11.16 -11.95 25.60
C ALA A 258 -12.20 -12.91 26.21
N ASN A 259 -13.50 -12.72 25.95
CA ASN A 259 -14.54 -13.53 26.56
C ASN A 259 -14.90 -14.76 25.71
N GLN A 260 -14.36 -15.92 26.08
CA GLN A 260 -14.58 -17.20 25.40
C GLN A 260 -16.01 -17.76 25.55
N ASP A 261 -16.87 -17.14 26.37
CA ASP A 261 -18.28 -17.55 26.51
C ASP A 261 -19.19 -16.94 25.42
N LEU A 262 -18.69 -15.99 24.62
CA LEU A 262 -19.44 -15.29 23.55
C LEU A 262 -19.23 -15.95 22.18
N GLU A 263 -20.15 -15.70 21.24
CA GLU A 263 -20.02 -16.16 19.86
C GLU A 263 -18.79 -15.55 19.17
N ILE A 264 -18.14 -16.35 18.32
CA ILE A 264 -16.89 -15.98 17.65
C ILE A 264 -17.05 -14.71 16.80
N ASN A 265 -18.19 -14.55 16.12
CA ASN A 265 -18.52 -13.37 15.31
C ASN A 265 -18.50 -12.07 16.12
N ILE A 266 -19.07 -12.10 17.34
CA ILE A 266 -19.12 -10.91 18.21
C ILE A 266 -17.73 -10.57 18.74
N ARG A 267 -16.94 -11.60 19.07
CA ARG A 267 -15.54 -11.40 19.48
C ARG A 267 -14.72 -10.79 18.36
N GLN A 268 -14.90 -11.27 17.12
CA GLN A 268 -14.24 -10.74 15.93
C GLN A 268 -14.61 -9.29 15.67
N GLN A 269 -15.90 -8.92 15.71
CA GLN A 269 -16.32 -7.51 15.59
C GLN A 269 -15.64 -6.62 16.64
N ALA A 270 -15.51 -7.10 17.87
CA ALA A 270 -14.80 -6.36 18.92
C ALA A 270 -13.30 -6.21 18.63
N ILE A 271 -12.63 -7.24 18.11
CA ILE A 271 -11.23 -7.19 17.66
C ILE A 271 -11.11 -6.19 16.50
N GLN A 272 -12.05 -6.23 15.56
CA GLN A 272 -12.12 -5.34 14.42
C GLN A 272 -12.15 -3.88 14.87
N ILE A 273 -13.01 -3.45 15.81
CA ILE A 273 -12.99 -2.07 16.36
C ILE A 273 -11.59 -1.62 16.78
N VAL A 274 -10.81 -2.51 17.40
CA VAL A 274 -9.43 -2.20 17.81
C VAL A 274 -8.52 -2.01 16.61
N SER A 275 -8.65 -2.84 15.57
CA SER A 275 -7.97 -2.68 14.27
C SER A 275 -8.30 -1.32 13.64
N TRP A 276 -9.59 -0.95 13.54
CA TRP A 276 -10.03 0.32 12.96
C TRP A 276 -9.50 1.51 13.74
N LEU A 277 -9.49 1.44 15.08
CA LEU A 277 -8.85 2.48 15.91
C LEU A 277 -7.35 2.58 15.68
N ALA A 278 -6.65 1.45 15.47
CA ALA A 278 -5.23 1.44 15.16
C ALA A 278 -4.94 2.02 13.78
N LYS A 279 -5.77 1.73 12.78
CA LYS A 279 -5.65 2.22 11.40
C LYS A 279 -5.99 3.70 11.26
N PHE A 280 -7.17 4.11 11.73
CA PHE A 280 -7.71 5.46 11.46
C PHE A 280 -7.48 6.46 12.59
N LYS A 281 -7.23 5.99 13.83
CA LYS A 281 -7.13 6.84 15.04
C LYS A 281 -5.90 6.50 15.90
N ALA A 282 -4.81 6.07 15.26
CA ALA A 282 -3.54 5.67 15.90
C ALA A 282 -3.04 6.69 16.95
N SER A 283 -3.04 7.97 16.60
CA SER A 283 -2.60 9.07 17.47
C SER A 283 -3.44 9.19 18.75
N PHE A 284 -4.74 8.85 18.70
CA PHE A 284 -5.60 8.80 19.89
C PHE A 284 -5.20 7.66 20.82
N LEU A 285 -4.88 6.48 20.29
CA LEU A 285 -4.42 5.36 21.09
C LEU A 285 -3.12 5.71 21.84
N LYS A 286 -2.18 6.40 21.18
CA LYS A 286 -0.96 6.93 21.79
C LYS A 286 -1.29 7.94 22.90
N LYS A 287 -2.03 8.99 22.57
CA LYS A 287 -2.42 10.08 23.50
C LYS A 287 -3.09 9.55 24.76
N HIS A 288 -3.99 8.56 24.61
CA HIS A 288 -4.73 7.98 25.73
C HIS A 288 -4.00 6.82 26.42
N LYS A 289 -2.78 6.46 25.98
CA LYS A 289 -1.94 5.36 26.50
C LYS A 289 -2.61 4.00 26.42
N LEU A 290 -3.26 3.72 25.30
CA LEU A 290 -4.05 2.51 25.06
C LEU A 290 -3.27 1.42 24.31
N VAL A 291 -2.13 1.74 23.69
CA VAL A 291 -1.30 0.78 22.95
C VAL A 291 -0.91 -0.43 23.79
N VAL A 292 -0.32 -0.21 24.97
CA VAL A 292 0.11 -1.30 25.86
C VAL A 292 -1.08 -2.13 26.37
N PRO A 293 -2.18 -1.53 26.89
CA PRO A 293 -3.39 -2.28 27.25
C PRO A 293 -3.95 -3.16 26.13
N ILE A 294 -3.94 -2.67 24.88
CA ILE A 294 -4.39 -3.45 23.73
C ILE A 294 -3.49 -4.66 23.51
N LEU A 295 -2.17 -4.46 23.42
CA LEU A 295 -1.21 -5.55 23.18
C LEU A 295 -1.20 -6.59 24.31
N GLN A 296 -1.48 -6.17 25.55
CA GLN A 296 -1.64 -7.08 26.69
C GLN A 296 -2.80 -8.07 26.55
N VAL A 297 -3.78 -7.79 25.67
CA VAL A 297 -4.90 -8.68 25.35
C VAL A 297 -4.68 -9.37 24.00
N MET A 298 -4.24 -8.63 22.98
CA MET A 298 -4.06 -9.18 21.63
C MET A 298 -2.95 -10.24 21.56
N CYS A 299 -1.79 -10.02 22.21
CA CYS A 299 -0.71 -11.01 22.18
C CYS A 299 -1.11 -12.36 22.83
N PRO A 300 -1.79 -12.40 24.00
CA PRO A 300 -2.33 -13.66 24.51
C PRO A 300 -3.43 -14.31 23.66
N LEU A 301 -4.22 -13.54 22.90
CA LEU A 301 -5.25 -14.09 21.99
C LEU A 301 -4.64 -14.95 20.88
N LEU A 302 -3.38 -14.72 20.50
CA LEU A 302 -2.63 -15.60 19.58
C LEU A 302 -2.52 -17.06 20.09
N THR A 303 -2.77 -17.31 21.37
CA THR A 303 -2.76 -18.69 21.93
C THR A 303 -4.06 -19.47 21.67
N GLU A 304 -5.11 -18.77 21.21
CA GLU A 304 -6.43 -19.32 20.89
C GLU A 304 -6.51 -19.84 19.45
N THR A 305 -5.50 -20.59 19.02
CA THR A 305 -5.46 -21.23 17.70
C THR A 305 -6.74 -22.03 17.43
N ALA A 306 -7.42 -21.72 16.33
CA ALA A 306 -8.62 -22.42 15.89
C ALA A 306 -8.37 -23.93 15.69
N ASN A 307 -9.40 -24.75 15.94
CA ASN A 307 -9.34 -26.17 15.59
C ASN A 307 -9.50 -26.35 14.07
N GLU A 308 -9.01 -27.46 13.50
CA GLU A 308 -9.09 -27.76 12.05
C GLU A 308 -10.53 -27.75 11.47
N ASP A 309 -11.57 -27.81 12.31
CA ASP A 309 -13.00 -27.82 11.94
C ASP A 309 -13.69 -26.43 12.05
N GLU A 310 -12.99 -25.39 12.53
CA GLU A 310 -13.53 -24.02 12.66
C GLU A 310 -13.33 -23.24 11.35
N ASP A 311 -14.28 -22.36 11.01
CA ASP A 311 -14.16 -21.47 9.86
C ASP A 311 -12.93 -20.59 10.05
N SER A 312 -11.92 -20.82 9.22
CA SER A 312 -10.56 -20.31 9.44
C SER A 312 -10.51 -18.78 9.42
N ASP A 313 -11.52 -18.16 8.81
CA ASP A 313 -11.61 -16.72 8.59
C ASP A 313 -12.15 -15.97 9.82
N LEU A 314 -12.75 -16.70 10.78
CA LEU A 314 -13.30 -16.13 12.02
C LEU A 314 -12.38 -16.36 13.23
N ALA A 315 -11.21 -16.96 13.02
CA ALA A 315 -10.30 -17.37 14.08
C ALA A 315 -9.75 -16.17 14.88
N ALA A 316 -9.82 -16.26 16.22
CA ALA A 316 -9.45 -15.17 17.12
C ALA A 316 -7.94 -14.86 17.10
N ASP A 317 -7.09 -15.87 16.89
CA ASP A 317 -5.64 -15.74 16.74
C ASP A 317 -5.28 -14.96 15.48
N ARG A 318 -5.90 -15.27 14.33
CA ARG A 318 -5.69 -14.54 13.07
C ARG A 318 -6.14 -13.09 13.15
N SER A 319 -7.34 -12.86 13.71
CA SER A 319 -7.86 -11.50 13.91
C SER A 319 -6.96 -10.68 14.86
N ALA A 320 -6.42 -11.32 15.91
CA ALA A 320 -5.48 -10.66 16.82
C ALA A 320 -4.13 -10.37 16.16
N ALA A 321 -3.63 -11.26 15.29
CA ALA A 321 -2.42 -11.02 14.51
C ALA A 321 -2.60 -9.81 13.57
N GLU A 322 -3.74 -9.71 12.88
CA GLU A 322 -4.07 -8.56 12.01
C GLU A 322 -4.10 -7.23 12.79
N VAL A 323 -4.64 -7.22 14.02
CA VAL A 323 -4.58 -6.02 14.88
C VAL A 323 -3.14 -5.69 15.26
N ILE A 324 -2.33 -6.68 15.62
CA ILE A 324 -0.92 -6.46 15.99
C ILE A 324 -0.14 -5.89 14.81
N ASP A 325 -0.35 -6.43 13.61
CA ASP A 325 0.24 -5.94 12.37
C ASP A 325 -0.20 -4.51 12.04
N THR A 326 -1.51 -4.25 12.03
CA THR A 326 -2.06 -2.90 11.81
C THR A 326 -1.49 -1.90 12.82
N MET A 327 -1.34 -2.30 14.08
CA MET A 327 -0.69 -1.48 15.10
C MET A 327 0.81 -1.31 14.83
N ALA A 328 1.52 -2.33 14.35
CA ALA A 328 2.93 -2.25 14.00
C ALA A 328 3.16 -1.24 12.86
N ILE A 329 2.32 -1.28 11.82
CA ILE A 329 2.37 -0.36 10.68
C ILE A 329 2.11 1.09 11.12
N ASN A 330 1.09 1.31 11.96
CA ASN A 330 0.65 2.67 12.32
C ASN A 330 1.32 3.24 13.59
N LEU A 331 1.89 2.39 14.46
CA LEU A 331 2.46 2.76 15.76
C LEU A 331 3.77 2.00 16.11
N PRO A 332 4.73 1.86 15.18
CA PRO A 332 5.84 0.91 15.31
C PRO A 332 6.66 1.07 16.58
N ARG A 333 7.05 2.31 16.90
CA ARG A 333 7.83 2.68 18.10
C ARG A 333 7.18 2.25 19.42
N HIS A 334 5.85 2.19 19.44
CA HIS A 334 5.08 1.85 20.64
C HIS A 334 4.72 0.36 20.73
N VAL A 335 4.77 -0.36 19.61
CA VAL A 335 4.45 -1.80 19.53
C VAL A 335 5.65 -2.68 19.82
N LEU A 336 6.84 -2.31 19.29
CA LEU A 336 8.03 -3.16 19.37
C LEU A 336 8.36 -3.59 20.80
N ALA A 337 8.50 -2.64 21.73
CA ALA A 337 8.95 -2.97 23.08
C ALA A 337 7.96 -3.88 23.85
N PRO A 338 6.64 -3.62 23.88
CA PRO A 338 5.68 -4.54 24.48
C PRO A 338 5.66 -5.94 23.85
N VAL A 339 5.75 -6.04 22.52
CA VAL A 339 5.75 -7.34 21.83
C VAL A 339 7.04 -8.11 22.11
N LEU A 340 8.20 -7.45 22.13
CA LEU A 340 9.47 -8.07 22.53
C LEU A 340 9.44 -8.58 23.98
N GLU A 341 8.83 -7.81 24.89
CA GLU A 341 8.65 -8.25 26.28
C GLU A 341 7.76 -9.50 26.35
N PHE A 342 6.61 -9.49 25.66
CA PHE A 342 5.72 -10.65 25.56
C PHE A 342 6.46 -11.86 24.98
N ALA A 343 7.14 -11.72 23.85
CA ALA A 343 7.85 -12.80 23.20
C ALA A 343 8.94 -13.39 24.10
N SER A 344 9.74 -12.54 24.74
CA SER A 344 10.81 -12.96 25.66
C SER A 344 10.29 -13.76 26.85
N VAL A 345 9.14 -13.38 27.41
CA VAL A 345 8.53 -14.07 28.56
C VAL A 345 7.82 -15.35 28.10
N SER A 346 6.97 -15.26 27.08
CA SER A 346 6.11 -16.34 26.61
C SER A 346 6.88 -17.47 25.93
N PHE A 347 8.04 -17.20 25.33
CA PHE A 347 8.89 -18.24 24.74
C PHE A 347 9.42 -19.25 25.77
N HIS A 348 9.53 -18.86 27.04
CA HIS A 348 9.97 -19.77 28.11
C HIS A 348 8.80 -20.50 28.80
N HIS A 349 7.57 -20.34 28.29
CA HIS A 349 6.38 -20.90 28.91
C HIS A 349 6.25 -22.41 28.63
N THR A 350 5.72 -23.15 29.61
CA THR A 350 5.57 -24.61 29.52
C THR A 350 4.52 -25.04 28.48
N ASN A 351 3.45 -24.27 28.35
CA ASN A 351 2.42 -24.47 27.31
C ASN A 351 2.97 -24.02 25.93
N PRO A 352 3.03 -24.92 24.92
CA PRO A 352 3.55 -24.59 23.60
C PRO A 352 2.78 -23.49 22.85
N LYS A 353 1.47 -23.32 23.10
CA LYS A 353 0.68 -22.24 22.50
C LYS A 353 1.26 -20.85 22.81
N TYR A 354 1.83 -20.66 24.00
CA TYR A 354 2.49 -19.40 24.36
C TYR A 354 3.84 -19.24 23.66
N ARG A 355 4.56 -20.33 23.42
CA ARG A 355 5.83 -20.29 22.68
C ARG A 355 5.62 -20.03 21.21
N GLU A 356 4.57 -20.61 20.63
CA GLU A 356 4.11 -20.32 19.28
C GLU A 356 3.71 -18.85 19.15
N ALA A 357 2.77 -18.37 19.99
CA ALA A 357 2.33 -16.98 20.01
C ALA A 357 3.49 -15.98 20.16
N ALA A 358 4.49 -16.29 21.00
CA ALA A 358 5.70 -15.48 21.13
C ALA A 358 6.40 -15.28 19.80
N VAL A 359 6.63 -16.36 19.06
CA VAL A 359 7.38 -16.35 17.81
C VAL A 359 6.55 -15.79 16.66
N THR A 360 5.27 -16.15 16.58
CA THR A 360 4.31 -15.57 15.63
C THR A 360 4.25 -14.05 15.78
N SER A 361 4.15 -13.54 17.01
CA SER A 361 4.10 -12.09 17.24
C SER A 361 5.35 -11.35 16.77
N LEU A 362 6.53 -12.00 16.78
CA LEU A 362 7.75 -11.40 16.23
C LEU A 362 7.70 -11.33 14.70
N GLY A 363 7.22 -12.39 14.03
CA GLY A 363 7.02 -12.39 12.58
C GLY A 363 6.01 -11.33 12.15
N VAL A 364 4.85 -11.28 12.81
CA VAL A 364 3.76 -10.34 12.48
C VAL A 364 4.19 -8.87 12.55
N ILE A 365 5.07 -8.48 13.49
CA ILE A 365 5.49 -7.08 13.59
C ILE A 365 6.63 -6.70 12.65
N SER A 366 7.19 -7.63 11.86
CA SER A 366 8.45 -7.36 11.16
C SER A 366 8.33 -6.33 10.06
N GLU A 367 7.20 -6.30 9.35
CA GLU A 367 6.92 -5.28 8.33
C GLU A 367 6.79 -3.91 8.98
N GLY A 368 5.77 -3.71 9.82
CA GLY A 368 5.50 -2.40 10.40
C GLY A 368 6.62 -1.87 11.30
N CYS A 369 7.32 -2.73 12.05
CA CYS A 369 8.41 -2.32 12.94
C CYS A 369 9.82 -2.47 12.32
N CYS A 370 9.96 -2.65 11.01
CA CYS A 370 11.22 -3.03 10.34
C CYS A 370 12.43 -2.20 10.80
N GLU A 371 12.32 -0.87 10.74
CA GLU A 371 13.39 0.07 11.09
C GLU A 371 13.90 -0.11 12.52
N HIS A 372 13.00 -0.30 13.49
CA HIS A 372 13.38 -0.48 14.90
C HIS A 372 13.76 -1.94 15.21
N LEU A 373 13.24 -2.90 14.45
CA LEU A 373 13.51 -4.33 14.61
C LEU A 373 14.89 -4.70 14.09
N LYS A 374 15.39 -4.04 13.03
CA LYS A 374 16.77 -4.17 12.52
C LYS A 374 17.82 -3.93 13.61
N ASP A 375 17.62 -2.92 14.46
CA ASP A 375 18.47 -2.63 15.63
C ASP A 375 18.48 -3.73 16.71
N LYS A 376 17.48 -4.63 16.70
CA LYS A 376 17.27 -5.72 17.66
C LYS A 376 17.33 -7.10 17.01
N LEU A 377 17.73 -7.17 15.75
CA LEU A 377 17.62 -8.37 14.93
C LEU A 377 18.32 -9.58 15.55
N GLU A 378 19.53 -9.40 16.09
CA GLU A 378 20.26 -10.49 16.73
C GLU A 378 19.52 -11.12 17.93
N ASP A 379 18.81 -10.30 18.72
CA ASP A 379 18.08 -10.80 19.88
C ASP A 379 16.81 -11.54 19.46
N CYS A 380 16.11 -11.05 18.44
CA CYS A 380 14.96 -11.71 17.84
C CYS A 380 15.35 -13.04 17.18
N LEU A 381 16.43 -13.05 16.40
CA LEU A 381 16.95 -14.26 15.75
C LEU A 381 17.33 -15.35 16.75
N LYS A 382 17.84 -15.00 17.95
CA LYS A 382 18.12 -16.01 18.99
C LYS A 382 16.84 -16.78 19.38
N ILE A 383 15.73 -16.07 19.60
CA ILE A 383 14.44 -16.68 19.95
C ILE A 383 13.94 -17.55 18.80
N VAL A 384 13.90 -17.00 17.58
CA VAL A 384 13.35 -17.69 16.40
C VAL A 384 14.17 -18.94 16.04
N LEU A 385 15.51 -18.85 16.04
CA LEU A 385 16.38 -20.00 15.73
C LEU A 385 16.37 -21.08 16.82
N GLU A 386 16.06 -20.72 18.08
CA GLU A 386 15.82 -21.69 19.14
C GLU A 386 14.44 -22.36 18.98
N ALA A 387 13.42 -21.60 18.61
CA ALA A 387 12.07 -22.09 18.35
C ALA A 387 12.00 -23.12 17.20
N LEU A 388 12.85 -22.99 16.17
CA LEU A 388 13.00 -24.00 15.12
C LEU A 388 13.42 -25.39 15.64
N LYS A 389 13.94 -25.48 16.87
CA LYS A 389 14.38 -26.74 17.50
C LYS A 389 13.39 -27.24 18.56
N ASP A 390 12.22 -26.62 18.67
CA ASP A 390 11.20 -27.00 19.65
C ASP A 390 10.67 -28.42 19.40
N GLN A 391 10.19 -29.07 20.45
CA GLN A 391 9.61 -30.41 20.36
C GLN A 391 8.25 -30.41 19.64
N GLU A 392 7.50 -29.31 19.74
CA GLU A 392 6.16 -29.18 19.20
C GLU A 392 6.18 -28.58 17.78
N GLN A 393 5.47 -29.22 16.84
CA GLN A 393 5.48 -28.81 15.43
C GLN A 393 4.94 -27.39 15.21
N MET A 394 3.93 -26.97 15.99
CA MET A 394 3.32 -25.64 15.90
C MET A 394 4.33 -24.52 16.16
N VAL A 395 5.21 -24.71 17.16
CA VAL A 395 6.26 -23.75 17.51
C VAL A 395 7.33 -23.68 16.41
N ARG A 396 7.72 -24.84 15.85
CA ARG A 396 8.66 -24.89 14.73
C ARG A 396 8.08 -24.23 13.47
N GLY A 397 6.79 -24.44 13.20
CA GLY A 397 6.06 -23.80 12.10
C GLY A 397 6.03 -22.28 12.24
N ALA A 398 5.67 -21.76 13.42
CA ALA A 398 5.70 -20.32 13.71
C ALA A 398 7.10 -19.73 13.54
N ALA A 399 8.14 -20.47 13.92
CA ALA A 399 9.53 -20.04 13.71
C ALA A 399 9.92 -19.96 12.24
N SER A 400 9.50 -20.92 11.41
CA SER A 400 9.70 -20.83 9.96
C SER A 400 8.95 -19.66 9.36
N PHE A 401 7.69 -19.43 9.75
CA PHE A 401 6.92 -18.25 9.34
C PHE A 401 7.65 -16.94 9.70
N ALA A 402 8.06 -16.78 10.96
CA ALA A 402 8.76 -15.58 11.41
C ALA A 402 10.11 -15.36 10.68
N LEU A 403 10.83 -16.42 10.32
CA LEU A 403 12.03 -16.29 9.49
C LEU A 403 11.74 -15.81 8.07
N GLY A 404 10.64 -16.27 7.45
CA GLY A 404 10.25 -15.77 6.13
C GLY A 404 9.86 -14.29 6.18
N GLN A 405 9.09 -13.90 7.18
CA GLN A 405 8.74 -12.49 7.42
C GLN A 405 9.98 -11.62 7.70
N PHE A 406 10.96 -12.12 8.47
CA PHE A 406 12.23 -11.42 8.66
C PHE A 406 13.02 -11.29 7.36
N ALA A 407 12.97 -12.32 6.51
CA ALA A 407 13.61 -12.29 5.21
C ALA A 407 12.94 -11.33 4.23
N GLU A 408 11.62 -11.15 4.28
CA GLU A 408 10.92 -10.20 3.42
C GLU A 408 11.15 -8.75 3.85
N HIS A 409 11.07 -8.48 5.15
CA HIS A 409 10.93 -7.11 5.64
C HIS A 409 12.17 -6.51 6.32
N LEU A 410 13.16 -7.32 6.72
CA LEU A 410 14.35 -6.85 7.45
C LEU A 410 15.60 -6.82 6.58
N GLN A 411 15.41 -6.54 5.28
CA GLN A 411 16.46 -6.37 4.30
C GLN A 411 17.11 -4.97 4.39
N PRO A 412 18.43 -4.86 4.12
CA PRO A 412 19.39 -5.93 3.84
C PRO A 412 20.01 -6.57 5.11
N GLU A 413 19.68 -6.09 6.31
CA GLU A 413 20.34 -6.46 7.57
C GLU A 413 20.27 -7.98 7.85
N ILE A 414 19.15 -8.61 7.53
CA ILE A 414 18.95 -10.06 7.70
C ILE A 414 19.94 -10.91 6.90
N LEU A 415 20.35 -10.45 5.71
CA LEU A 415 21.31 -11.16 4.88
C LEU A 415 22.66 -11.27 5.58
N SER A 416 23.07 -10.29 6.39
CA SER A 416 24.32 -10.38 7.16
C SER A 416 24.37 -11.60 8.11
N HIS A 417 23.23 -12.24 8.38
CA HIS A 417 23.09 -13.42 9.21
C HIS A 417 22.89 -14.75 8.43
N TYR A 418 22.99 -14.76 7.09
CA TYR A 418 22.73 -15.96 6.25
C TYR A 418 23.50 -17.19 6.70
N ALA A 419 24.74 -17.02 7.16
CA ALA A 419 25.62 -18.12 7.57
C ALA A 419 25.07 -18.89 8.79
N ASN A 420 24.25 -18.23 9.62
CA ASN A 420 23.60 -18.84 10.79
C ASN A 420 22.16 -19.29 10.48
N VAL A 421 21.45 -18.56 9.61
CA VAL A 421 20.02 -18.78 9.31
C VAL A 421 19.83 -19.92 8.29
N LEU A 422 20.56 -19.90 7.17
CA LEU A 422 20.34 -20.83 6.07
C LEU A 422 20.52 -22.31 6.47
N PRO A 423 21.52 -22.70 7.28
CA PRO A 423 21.62 -24.09 7.76
C PRO A 423 20.43 -24.51 8.64
N CYS A 424 19.82 -23.59 9.37
CA CYS A 424 18.64 -23.87 10.19
C CYS A 424 17.39 -24.11 9.33
N ILE A 425 17.16 -23.26 8.32
CA ILE A 425 16.08 -23.45 7.34
C ILE A 425 16.25 -24.79 6.61
N LEU A 426 17.46 -25.10 6.15
CA LEU A 426 17.76 -26.35 5.45
C LEU A 426 17.44 -27.60 6.29
N ASN A 427 17.64 -27.55 7.61
CA ASN A 427 17.26 -28.64 8.51
C ASN A 427 15.73 -28.72 8.68
N ALA A 428 15.05 -27.57 8.72
CA ALA A 428 13.58 -27.51 8.85
C ALA A 428 12.86 -28.07 7.60
N LEU A 429 13.49 -28.04 6.42
CA LEU A 429 12.99 -28.74 5.22
C LEU A 429 12.94 -30.27 5.36
N GLU A 430 13.66 -30.84 6.34
CA GLU A 430 13.66 -32.27 6.66
C GLU A 430 12.71 -32.61 7.84
N ASP A 431 11.88 -31.67 8.30
CA ASP A 431 10.97 -31.88 9.42
C ASP A 431 10.02 -33.07 9.18
N PRO A 432 9.59 -33.84 10.19
CA PRO A 432 8.55 -34.85 9.99
C PRO A 432 7.18 -34.27 9.62
N SER A 433 6.89 -33.01 9.96
CA SER A 433 5.62 -32.34 9.69
C SER A 433 5.63 -31.64 8.34
N ASP A 434 4.62 -31.91 7.51
CA ASP A 434 4.48 -31.25 6.21
C ASP A 434 4.15 -29.75 6.38
N GLU A 435 3.37 -29.36 7.40
CA GLU A 435 3.07 -27.95 7.68
C GLU A 435 4.34 -27.13 8.01
N VAL A 436 5.27 -27.72 8.76
CA VAL A 436 6.56 -27.08 9.06
C VAL A 436 7.41 -26.95 7.80
N LYS A 437 7.43 -27.98 6.94
CA LYS A 437 8.16 -27.91 5.66
C LYS A 437 7.62 -26.81 4.76
N GLU A 438 6.30 -26.68 4.68
CA GLU A 438 5.62 -25.67 3.86
C GLU A 438 6.07 -24.26 4.26
N LYS A 439 5.95 -23.92 5.55
CA LYS A 439 6.43 -22.64 6.10
C LYS A 439 7.94 -22.46 5.95
N SER A 440 8.71 -23.54 5.94
CA SER A 440 10.16 -23.50 5.75
C SER A 440 10.57 -23.30 4.29
N TYR A 441 9.79 -23.79 3.32
CA TYR A 441 9.99 -23.46 1.91
C TYR A 441 9.69 -22.00 1.63
N TYR A 442 8.63 -21.46 2.22
CA TYR A 442 8.33 -20.03 2.22
C TYR A 442 9.51 -19.22 2.77
N ALA A 443 10.01 -19.57 3.96
CA ALA A 443 11.16 -18.89 4.55
C ALA A 443 12.42 -18.98 3.67
N LEU A 444 12.65 -20.13 3.03
CA LEU A 444 13.77 -20.29 2.11
C LEU A 444 13.60 -19.42 0.85
N ALA A 445 12.40 -19.38 0.28
CA ALA A 445 12.10 -18.59 -0.91
C ALA A 445 12.37 -17.10 -0.66
N ALA A 446 11.76 -16.53 0.39
CA ALA A 446 11.97 -15.16 0.83
C ALA A 446 13.46 -14.86 1.10
N PHE A 447 14.14 -15.74 1.85
CA PHE A 447 15.55 -15.52 2.17
C PHE A 447 16.44 -15.53 0.93
N CYS A 448 16.17 -16.42 -0.04
CA CYS A 448 16.97 -16.54 -1.24
C CYS A 448 16.75 -15.41 -2.24
N GLU A 449 15.60 -14.73 -2.23
CA GLU A 449 15.21 -13.70 -3.21
C GLU A 449 16.24 -12.57 -3.28
N ASP A 450 16.74 -12.10 -2.14
CA ASP A 450 17.67 -10.96 -2.05
C ASP A 450 19.16 -11.34 -1.89
N MET A 451 19.52 -12.63 -1.91
CA MET A 451 20.92 -13.04 -1.63
C MET A 451 21.92 -12.61 -2.72
N GLY A 452 21.48 -12.42 -3.96
CA GLY A 452 22.37 -12.18 -5.10
C GLY A 452 23.53 -13.19 -5.16
N GLU A 453 24.76 -12.72 -5.33
CA GLU A 453 25.95 -13.57 -5.44
C GLU A 453 26.28 -14.38 -4.16
N ASP A 454 25.76 -14.01 -2.99
CA ASP A 454 26.00 -14.73 -1.73
C ASP A 454 25.35 -16.13 -1.72
N ILE A 455 24.44 -16.42 -2.66
CA ILE A 455 23.85 -17.75 -2.83
C ILE A 455 24.81 -18.77 -3.44
N LEU A 456 25.83 -18.32 -4.19
CA LEU A 456 26.69 -19.17 -5.01
C LEU A 456 27.38 -20.32 -4.24
N PRO A 457 27.87 -20.13 -2.99
CA PRO A 457 28.44 -21.22 -2.20
C PRO A 457 27.43 -22.32 -1.81
N TYR A 458 26.14 -22.01 -1.83
CA TYR A 458 25.04 -22.88 -1.38
C TYR A 458 24.19 -23.43 -2.53
N LEU A 459 24.35 -22.88 -3.74
CA LEU A 459 23.51 -23.18 -4.90
C LEU A 459 23.37 -24.68 -5.20
N ASP A 460 24.49 -25.41 -5.29
CA ASP A 460 24.46 -26.84 -5.63
C ASP A 460 23.77 -27.69 -4.55
N PRO A 461 24.12 -27.58 -3.24
CA PRO A 461 23.38 -28.24 -2.16
C PRO A 461 21.88 -27.90 -2.13
N LEU A 462 21.52 -26.63 -2.32
CA LEU A 462 20.14 -26.15 -2.30
C LEU A 462 19.33 -26.79 -3.42
N ILE A 463 19.80 -26.67 -4.66
CA ILE A 463 19.04 -27.16 -5.82
C ILE A 463 18.97 -28.68 -5.87
N CYS A 464 20.03 -29.39 -5.50
CA CYS A 464 19.94 -30.84 -5.36
C CYS A 464 18.83 -31.26 -4.38
N ARG A 465 18.71 -30.57 -3.25
CA ARG A 465 17.67 -30.85 -2.24
C ARG A 465 16.27 -30.51 -2.74
N LEU A 466 16.07 -29.31 -3.28
CA LEU A 466 14.78 -28.86 -3.79
C LEU A 466 14.26 -29.76 -4.92
N VAL A 467 15.12 -30.14 -5.86
CA VAL A 467 14.73 -31.06 -6.96
C VAL A 467 14.32 -32.44 -6.43
N MET A 468 14.99 -32.96 -5.39
CA MET A 468 14.60 -34.21 -4.74
C MET A 468 13.25 -34.08 -4.00
N SER A 469 13.06 -32.99 -3.27
CA SER A 469 11.80 -32.70 -2.58
C SER A 469 10.63 -32.59 -3.54
N LEU A 470 10.80 -31.86 -4.65
CA LEU A 470 9.77 -31.69 -5.66
C LEU A 470 9.31 -33.04 -6.27
N GLN A 471 10.19 -34.04 -6.34
CA GLN A 471 9.85 -35.37 -6.87
C GLN A 471 9.13 -36.29 -5.87
N SER A 472 9.29 -36.04 -4.57
CA SER A 472 8.88 -36.98 -3.51
C SER A 472 7.80 -36.45 -2.58
N SER A 473 7.56 -35.13 -2.58
CA SER A 473 6.61 -34.47 -1.68
C SER A 473 5.16 -34.54 -2.19
N PRO A 474 4.16 -34.44 -1.30
CA PRO A 474 2.77 -34.23 -1.68
C PRO A 474 2.56 -32.90 -2.42
N ARG A 475 1.42 -32.75 -3.10
CA ARG A 475 1.14 -31.66 -4.04
C ARG A 475 1.30 -30.27 -3.43
N ASN A 476 0.73 -30.03 -2.24
CA ASN A 476 0.84 -28.76 -1.51
C ASN A 476 2.30 -28.35 -1.23
N LEU A 477 3.16 -29.33 -0.91
CA LEU A 477 4.59 -29.07 -0.71
C LEU A 477 5.36 -28.90 -2.01
N GLN A 478 4.88 -29.47 -3.12
CA GLN A 478 5.48 -29.22 -4.43
C GLN A 478 5.31 -27.76 -4.85
N GLU A 479 4.20 -27.13 -4.50
CA GLU A 479 3.89 -25.72 -4.79
C GLU A 479 4.89 -24.77 -4.14
N THR A 480 5.04 -24.85 -2.82
CA THR A 480 6.00 -24.00 -2.07
C THR A 480 7.46 -24.33 -2.41
N CYS A 481 7.77 -25.61 -2.69
CA CYS A 481 9.09 -26.00 -3.18
C CYS A 481 9.41 -25.38 -4.56
N MET A 482 8.42 -25.26 -5.45
CA MET A 482 8.58 -24.59 -6.75
C MET A 482 8.91 -23.10 -6.57
N SER A 483 8.20 -22.40 -5.67
CA SER A 483 8.53 -21.01 -5.33
C SER A 483 9.98 -20.85 -4.86
N ALA A 484 10.44 -21.70 -3.93
CA ALA A 484 11.84 -21.68 -3.49
C ALA A 484 12.85 -21.96 -4.62
N ILE A 485 12.53 -22.83 -5.57
CA ILE A 485 13.36 -23.03 -6.78
C ILE A 485 13.40 -21.76 -7.63
N GLY A 486 12.28 -21.06 -7.76
CA GLY A 486 12.17 -19.76 -8.43
C GLY A 486 13.09 -18.72 -7.81
N SER A 487 13.00 -18.47 -6.50
CA SER A 487 13.85 -17.48 -5.80
C SER A 487 15.34 -17.82 -5.88
N VAL A 488 15.70 -19.12 -5.75
CA VAL A 488 17.10 -19.56 -5.94
C VAL A 488 17.57 -19.31 -7.38
N ALA A 489 16.71 -19.50 -8.38
CA ALA A 489 17.03 -19.22 -9.77
C ALA A 489 17.20 -17.72 -10.04
N ALA A 490 16.33 -16.88 -9.47
CA ALA A 490 16.42 -15.42 -9.57
C ALA A 490 17.76 -14.93 -9.00
N ALA A 491 18.10 -15.29 -7.77
CA ALA A 491 19.34 -14.85 -7.12
C ALA A 491 20.63 -15.42 -7.74
N ALA A 492 20.60 -16.67 -8.23
CA ALA A 492 21.78 -17.27 -8.86
C ALA A 492 22.03 -16.78 -10.29
N GLU A 493 21.04 -16.14 -10.92
CA GLU A 493 21.08 -15.68 -12.31
C GLU A 493 21.74 -16.71 -13.27
N GLN A 494 22.79 -16.30 -13.98
CA GLN A 494 23.51 -17.12 -14.96
C GLN A 494 24.12 -18.38 -14.34
N ALA A 495 24.45 -18.38 -13.05
CA ALA A 495 24.99 -19.56 -12.35
C ALA A 495 23.96 -20.69 -12.24
N PHE A 496 22.66 -20.42 -12.42
CA PHE A 496 21.61 -21.43 -12.44
C PHE A 496 21.61 -22.32 -13.70
N THR A 497 22.32 -21.90 -14.76
CA THR A 497 22.36 -22.58 -16.07
C THR A 497 22.53 -24.12 -16.01
N PRO A 498 23.41 -24.70 -15.17
CA PRO A 498 23.60 -26.16 -15.12
C PRO A 498 22.36 -26.96 -14.70
N TYR A 499 21.41 -26.30 -14.01
CA TYR A 499 20.24 -26.94 -13.42
C TYR A 499 18.95 -26.73 -14.23
N ALA A 500 18.94 -25.68 -15.07
CA ALA A 500 17.75 -25.21 -15.77
C ALA A 500 17.06 -26.28 -16.63
N GLU A 501 17.79 -27.07 -17.42
CA GLU A 501 17.18 -28.09 -18.29
C GLU A 501 16.39 -29.13 -17.47
N LYS A 502 16.93 -29.54 -16.31
CA LYS A 502 16.27 -30.51 -15.44
C LYS A 502 15.02 -29.92 -14.79
N VAL A 503 15.09 -28.68 -14.32
CA VAL A 503 13.97 -27.96 -13.70
C VAL A 503 12.85 -27.72 -14.72
N LEU A 504 13.18 -27.20 -15.90
CA LEU A 504 12.20 -26.94 -16.97
C LEU A 504 11.47 -28.21 -17.43
N GLU A 505 12.19 -29.34 -17.57
CA GLU A 505 11.55 -30.61 -17.91
C GLU A 505 10.57 -31.10 -16.82
N MET A 506 10.85 -30.81 -15.55
CA MET A 506 9.92 -31.10 -14.46
C MET A 506 8.69 -30.18 -14.52
N MET A 507 8.88 -28.86 -14.71
CA MET A 507 7.79 -27.88 -14.79
C MET A 507 6.81 -28.21 -15.92
N LYS A 508 7.31 -28.70 -17.06
CA LYS A 508 6.50 -29.12 -18.19
C LYS A 508 5.41 -30.13 -17.83
N SER A 509 5.68 -31.02 -16.86
CA SER A 509 4.69 -32.01 -16.41
C SER A 509 3.55 -31.40 -15.60
N PHE A 510 3.81 -30.32 -14.86
CA PHE A 510 2.80 -29.58 -14.10
C PHE A 510 1.99 -28.62 -14.99
N MET A 511 2.64 -27.99 -15.98
CA MET A 511 2.01 -26.99 -16.86
C MET A 511 0.91 -27.53 -17.78
N VAL A 512 0.72 -28.85 -17.82
CA VAL A 512 -0.32 -29.52 -18.62
C VAL A 512 -1.44 -30.13 -17.78
N LEU A 513 -1.41 -29.96 -16.46
CA LEU A 513 -2.46 -30.45 -15.55
C LEU A 513 -3.75 -29.65 -15.74
N THR A 514 -4.89 -30.33 -15.64
CA THR A 514 -6.22 -29.74 -15.92
C THR A 514 -7.26 -30.02 -14.83
N ASN A 515 -6.89 -30.74 -13.77
CA ASN A 515 -7.79 -30.99 -12.65
C ASN A 515 -7.77 -29.77 -11.73
N ASP A 516 -8.92 -29.40 -11.17
CA ASP A 516 -9.06 -28.25 -10.28
C ASP A 516 -8.08 -28.29 -9.09
N GLU A 517 -7.87 -29.48 -8.49
CA GLU A 517 -6.94 -29.71 -7.37
C GLU A 517 -5.45 -29.53 -7.74
N ASP A 518 -5.11 -29.48 -9.03
CA ASP A 518 -3.75 -29.35 -9.53
C ASP A 518 -3.45 -27.94 -10.11
N LEU A 519 -4.44 -27.03 -10.13
CA LEU A 519 -4.31 -25.74 -10.83
C LEU A 519 -3.35 -24.78 -10.13
N CYS A 520 -3.29 -24.77 -8.80
CA CYS A 520 -2.32 -24.00 -8.03
C CYS A 520 -0.88 -24.41 -8.41
N ALA A 521 -0.56 -25.71 -8.36
CA ALA A 521 0.72 -26.23 -8.82
C ALA A 521 1.03 -25.91 -10.30
N ARG A 522 0.03 -25.92 -11.18
CA ARG A 522 0.21 -25.48 -12.58
C ARG A 522 0.56 -23.99 -12.66
N ALA A 523 -0.06 -23.17 -11.83
CA ALA A 523 0.18 -21.74 -11.76
C ALA A 523 1.62 -21.44 -11.33
N ARG A 524 2.05 -22.05 -10.20
CA ARG A 524 3.44 -21.98 -9.70
C ARG A 524 4.47 -22.51 -10.69
N ALA A 525 4.18 -23.61 -11.38
CA ALA A 525 5.08 -24.11 -12.42
C ALA A 525 5.23 -23.13 -13.60
N THR A 526 4.17 -22.40 -13.94
CA THR A 526 4.17 -21.40 -15.02
C THR A 526 5.06 -20.20 -14.65
N GLU A 527 4.92 -19.71 -13.42
CA GLU A 527 5.76 -18.67 -12.83
C GLU A 527 7.25 -19.06 -12.85
N VAL A 528 7.59 -20.25 -12.32
CA VAL A 528 8.98 -20.74 -12.24
C VAL A 528 9.63 -20.86 -13.61
N VAL A 529 8.90 -21.28 -14.65
CA VAL A 529 9.45 -21.32 -16.02
C VAL A 529 9.84 -19.91 -16.49
N GLY A 530 9.03 -18.89 -16.18
CA GLY A 530 9.35 -17.49 -16.46
C GLY A 530 10.64 -17.05 -15.78
N ILE A 531 10.74 -17.29 -14.46
CA ILE A 531 11.91 -16.91 -13.65
C ILE A 531 13.18 -17.63 -14.12
N VAL A 532 13.12 -18.95 -14.31
CA VAL A 532 14.26 -19.74 -14.81
C VAL A 532 14.69 -19.26 -16.20
N ALA A 533 13.74 -18.86 -17.05
CA ALA A 533 14.04 -18.33 -18.37
C ALA A 533 14.76 -16.98 -18.31
N MET A 534 14.38 -16.11 -17.37
CA MET A 534 15.08 -14.85 -17.08
C MET A 534 16.52 -15.11 -16.62
N ALA A 535 16.69 -16.00 -15.63
CA ALA A 535 17.99 -16.31 -15.02
C ALA A 535 19.04 -16.82 -16.03
N VAL A 536 18.66 -17.71 -16.94
CA VAL A 536 19.61 -18.30 -17.92
C VAL A 536 19.77 -17.48 -19.20
N GLY A 537 18.85 -16.55 -19.46
CA GLY A 537 18.89 -15.62 -20.58
C GLY A 537 18.55 -16.21 -21.96
N ARG A 538 18.18 -15.29 -22.87
CA ARG A 538 17.62 -15.56 -24.21
C ARG A 538 18.33 -16.66 -25.02
N ALA A 539 19.66 -16.62 -25.10
CA ALA A 539 20.44 -17.47 -26.00
C ALA A 539 20.22 -18.98 -25.78
N ARG A 540 19.81 -19.38 -24.58
CA ARG A 540 19.61 -20.79 -24.19
C ARG A 540 18.14 -21.21 -24.25
N VAL A 541 17.21 -20.31 -23.89
CA VAL A 541 15.79 -20.66 -23.73
C VAL A 541 14.92 -20.35 -24.93
N GLU A 542 15.37 -19.49 -25.86
CA GLU A 542 14.56 -19.07 -27.01
C GLU A 542 14.03 -20.27 -27.83
N ALA A 543 14.84 -21.32 -28.02
CA ALA A 543 14.42 -22.54 -28.74
C ALA A 543 13.55 -23.50 -27.89
N ILE A 544 13.54 -23.32 -26.58
CA ILE A 544 12.89 -24.21 -25.60
C ILE A 544 11.51 -23.66 -25.19
N LEU A 545 11.30 -22.35 -25.24
CA LEU A 545 10.06 -21.68 -24.81
C LEU A 545 8.77 -22.03 -25.57
N PRO A 546 8.75 -22.34 -26.89
CA PRO A 546 7.48 -22.47 -27.63
C PRO A 546 6.46 -23.45 -27.02
N PRO A 547 6.82 -24.67 -26.58
CA PRO A 547 5.88 -25.57 -25.90
C PRO A 547 5.34 -25.03 -24.57
N PHE A 548 6.12 -24.23 -23.84
CA PHE A 548 5.68 -23.60 -22.59
C PHE A 548 4.70 -22.46 -22.87
N ILE A 549 4.94 -21.66 -23.93
CA ILE A 549 4.00 -20.63 -24.39
C ILE A 549 2.67 -21.26 -24.82
N GLU A 550 2.70 -22.37 -25.54
CA GLU A 550 1.48 -23.12 -25.91
C GLU A 550 0.73 -23.65 -24.69
N ALA A 551 1.44 -24.20 -23.70
CA ALA A 551 0.84 -24.67 -22.46
C ALA A 551 0.23 -23.52 -21.63
N ALA A 552 0.93 -22.39 -21.52
CA ALA A 552 0.44 -21.16 -20.90
C ALA A 552 -0.86 -20.66 -21.54
N ILE A 553 -0.88 -20.51 -22.88
CA ILE A 553 -2.10 -20.10 -23.62
C ILE A 553 -3.26 -21.06 -23.36
N SER A 554 -2.99 -22.37 -23.33
CA SER A 554 -4.05 -23.37 -23.05
C SER A 554 -4.64 -23.24 -21.64
N GLY A 555 -3.89 -22.69 -20.68
CA GLY A 555 -4.30 -22.51 -19.29
C GLY A 555 -5.48 -21.55 -19.12
N PHE A 556 -5.63 -20.58 -20.01
CA PHE A 556 -6.78 -19.66 -20.01
C PHE A 556 -8.12 -20.38 -20.24
N GLY A 557 -8.11 -21.62 -20.72
CA GLY A 557 -9.31 -22.44 -20.84
C GLY A 557 -9.80 -23.07 -19.53
N LEU A 558 -9.07 -22.92 -18.42
CA LEU A 558 -9.33 -23.60 -17.14
C LEU A 558 -10.03 -22.73 -16.08
N ASP A 559 -10.50 -21.54 -16.44
CA ASP A 559 -11.26 -20.59 -15.59
C ASP A 559 -10.81 -20.50 -14.12
N TYR A 560 -9.50 -20.37 -13.91
CA TYR A 560 -8.87 -20.23 -12.59
C TYR A 560 -8.04 -18.95 -12.58
N SER A 561 -8.39 -17.98 -11.71
CA SER A 561 -7.85 -16.63 -11.75
C SER A 561 -6.35 -16.57 -11.43
N GLU A 562 -5.92 -17.24 -10.37
CA GLU A 562 -4.50 -17.31 -9.97
C GLU A 562 -3.61 -17.92 -11.08
N LEU A 563 -4.09 -18.93 -11.82
CA LEU A 563 -3.36 -19.44 -12.99
C LEU A 563 -3.21 -18.37 -14.08
N ARG A 564 -4.27 -17.60 -14.34
CA ARG A 564 -4.25 -16.54 -15.37
C ARG A 564 -3.34 -15.39 -14.96
N GLU A 565 -3.36 -15.01 -13.69
CA GLU A 565 -2.45 -14.05 -13.07
C GLU A 565 -0.98 -14.44 -13.31
N TYR A 566 -0.54 -15.60 -12.82
CA TYR A 566 0.84 -16.07 -13.03
C TYR A 566 1.18 -16.28 -14.52
N THR A 567 0.18 -16.59 -15.36
CA THR A 567 0.41 -16.70 -16.80
C THR A 567 0.67 -15.34 -17.44
N HIS A 568 0.04 -14.26 -16.98
CA HIS A 568 0.37 -12.90 -17.43
C HIS A 568 1.79 -12.51 -17.01
N GLY A 569 2.18 -12.81 -15.76
CA GLY A 569 3.56 -12.63 -15.29
C GLY A 569 4.58 -13.41 -16.14
N PHE A 570 4.28 -14.68 -16.47
CA PHE A 570 5.08 -15.48 -17.40
C PHE A 570 5.21 -14.82 -18.78
N PHE A 571 4.12 -14.27 -19.34
CA PHE A 571 4.21 -13.58 -20.63
C PHE A 571 5.02 -12.28 -20.55
N SER A 572 4.98 -11.54 -19.44
CA SER A 572 5.84 -10.38 -19.20
C SER A 572 7.32 -10.77 -19.25
N ASN A 573 7.71 -11.82 -18.53
CA ASN A 573 9.07 -12.39 -18.56
C ASN A 573 9.48 -12.82 -19.97
N VAL A 574 8.61 -13.53 -20.70
CA VAL A 574 8.91 -13.98 -22.06
C VAL A 574 9.02 -12.80 -23.04
N ALA A 575 8.22 -11.74 -22.88
CA ALA A 575 8.31 -10.53 -23.69
C ALA A 575 9.67 -9.85 -23.50
N GLU A 576 10.14 -9.75 -22.26
CA GLU A 576 11.46 -9.20 -21.93
C GLU A 576 12.60 -10.02 -22.55
N ILE A 577 12.57 -11.34 -22.39
CA ILE A 577 13.60 -12.25 -22.90
C ILE A 577 13.69 -12.21 -24.43
N LEU A 578 12.55 -12.30 -25.11
CA LEU A 578 12.50 -12.44 -26.57
C LEU A 578 12.62 -11.09 -27.30
N GLY A 579 12.25 -9.98 -26.65
CA GLY A 579 12.21 -8.65 -27.24
C GLY A 579 11.38 -8.65 -28.53
N ASP A 580 11.97 -8.17 -29.63
CA ASP A 580 11.32 -8.12 -30.94
C ASP A 580 10.75 -9.47 -31.41
N ASN A 581 11.35 -10.60 -31.01
CA ASN A 581 10.87 -11.94 -31.41
C ASN A 581 9.57 -12.34 -30.71
N PHE A 582 9.15 -11.62 -29.66
CA PHE A 582 7.85 -11.80 -29.03
C PHE A 582 6.69 -11.32 -29.93
N THR A 583 6.97 -10.50 -30.95
CA THR A 583 5.97 -9.97 -31.89
C THR A 583 5.08 -11.05 -32.50
N GLN A 584 5.62 -12.25 -32.75
CA GLN A 584 4.85 -13.37 -33.32
C GLN A 584 3.74 -13.88 -32.40
N TYR A 585 3.84 -13.65 -31.09
CA TYR A 585 2.89 -14.09 -30.08
C TYR A 585 1.83 -13.04 -29.75
N LEU A 586 2.08 -11.75 -30.04
CA LEU A 586 1.14 -10.65 -29.75
C LEU A 586 -0.31 -10.92 -30.22
N PRO A 587 -0.57 -11.47 -31.43
CA PRO A 587 -1.94 -11.75 -31.87
C PRO A 587 -2.68 -12.79 -31.00
N HIS A 588 -1.96 -13.59 -30.22
CA HIS A 588 -2.50 -14.64 -29.37
C HIS A 588 -2.60 -14.20 -27.91
N VAL A 589 -1.62 -13.46 -27.40
CA VAL A 589 -1.56 -13.08 -25.96
C VAL A 589 -2.28 -11.77 -25.65
N VAL A 590 -2.27 -10.78 -26.56
CA VAL A 590 -2.92 -9.48 -26.31
C VAL A 590 -4.43 -9.62 -26.09
N PRO A 591 -5.18 -10.43 -26.87
CA PRO A 591 -6.60 -10.65 -26.59
C PRO A 591 -6.88 -11.22 -25.19
N LEU A 592 -6.00 -12.08 -24.67
CA LEU A 592 -6.14 -12.68 -23.34
C LEU A 592 -5.95 -11.63 -22.23
N VAL A 593 -4.92 -10.81 -22.37
CA VAL A 593 -4.66 -9.67 -21.49
C VAL A 593 -5.83 -8.68 -21.48
N PHE A 594 -6.34 -8.32 -22.66
CA PHE A 594 -7.51 -7.42 -22.76
C PHE A 594 -8.77 -8.04 -22.15
N SER A 595 -8.98 -9.35 -22.30
CA SER A 595 -10.10 -10.03 -21.63
C SER A 595 -10.00 -9.92 -20.12
N SER A 596 -8.81 -10.17 -19.57
CA SER A 596 -8.53 -10.15 -18.12
C SER A 596 -8.67 -8.73 -17.54
N CYS A 597 -8.13 -7.72 -18.24
CA CYS A 597 -8.29 -6.31 -17.87
C CYS A 597 -9.75 -5.83 -17.85
N ASN A 598 -10.64 -6.51 -18.55
CA ASN A 598 -12.06 -6.15 -18.67
C ASN A 598 -12.99 -7.07 -17.86
N LEU A 599 -12.45 -7.96 -17.01
CA LEU A 599 -13.26 -8.78 -16.13
C LEU A 599 -14.10 -7.93 -15.17
N ASP A 600 -15.27 -8.44 -14.85
CA ASP A 600 -16.13 -7.94 -13.79
C ASP A 600 -15.64 -8.58 -12.47
N ASP A 601 -15.01 -7.77 -11.64
CA ASP A 601 -14.50 -8.14 -10.31
C ASP A 601 -15.60 -8.18 -9.25
N GLY A 602 -16.85 -7.96 -9.64
CA GLY A 602 -17.98 -8.01 -8.71
C GLY A 602 -18.16 -6.74 -7.90
N SER A 603 -17.40 -5.66 -8.18
CA SER A 603 -17.57 -4.32 -7.57
C SER A 603 -18.97 -3.69 -7.77
N ALA A 604 -19.91 -4.43 -8.35
CA ALA A 604 -21.33 -4.19 -8.25
C ALA A 604 -21.78 -4.25 -6.78
N VAL A 605 -22.18 -3.07 -6.30
CA VAL A 605 -23.01 -2.82 -5.12
C VAL A 605 -23.93 -4.00 -4.79
N ASP A 606 -23.69 -4.63 -3.64
CA ASP A 606 -24.65 -5.58 -3.07
C ASP A 606 -25.93 -4.81 -2.71
N ILE A 607 -26.99 -5.14 -3.44
CA ILE A 607 -28.34 -4.62 -3.20
C ILE A 607 -28.87 -5.38 -2.00
N ASP A 608 -28.66 -4.84 -0.80
CA ASP A 608 -29.13 -5.50 0.40
C ASP A 608 -30.66 -5.43 0.49
N ASP A 609 -31.31 -6.50 0.05
CA ASP A 609 -32.75 -6.73 0.14
C ASP A 609 -33.11 -7.29 1.54
N ALA A 610 -32.29 -7.03 2.58
CA ALA A 610 -32.45 -7.54 3.94
C ALA A 610 -33.82 -7.24 4.56
N ASP A 611 -34.47 -6.15 4.13
CA ASP A 611 -35.79 -5.75 4.62
C ASP A 611 -36.95 -6.57 3.98
N SER A 612 -36.65 -7.42 3.00
CA SER A 612 -37.60 -8.24 2.25
C SER A 612 -37.83 -9.64 2.85
N VAL A 613 -36.91 -10.13 3.67
CA VAL A 613 -36.93 -11.52 4.18
C VAL A 613 -37.78 -11.69 5.45
N GLU A 614 -37.89 -10.68 6.32
CA GLU A 614 -38.67 -10.81 7.57
C GLU A 614 -40.20 -10.89 7.38
N ASN A 615 -40.75 -10.39 6.26
CA ASN A 615 -42.21 -10.19 6.14
C ASN A 615 -42.96 -11.19 5.24
N GLY A 616 -42.30 -12.14 4.56
CA GLY A 616 -42.98 -13.22 3.81
C GLY A 616 -43.87 -12.80 2.61
N PHE A 617 -43.88 -11.51 2.23
CA PHE A 617 -44.80 -10.92 1.22
C PHE A 617 -44.13 -10.41 -0.07
N GLY A 618 -42.99 -11.00 -0.47
CA GLY A 618 -42.15 -10.54 -1.60
C GLY A 618 -42.79 -10.50 -3.00
N GLY A 619 -43.85 -11.27 -3.26
CA GLY A 619 -44.34 -11.53 -4.63
C GLY A 619 -44.79 -10.31 -5.46
N VAL A 620 -45.28 -9.22 -4.86
CA VAL A 620 -45.90 -8.11 -5.60
C VAL A 620 -44.92 -6.98 -5.94
N SER A 621 -43.82 -7.25 -6.65
CA SER A 621 -42.99 -6.20 -7.29
C SER A 621 -43.33 -6.10 -8.79
N SER A 622 -43.17 -4.92 -9.38
CA SER A 622 -43.28 -4.70 -10.83
C SER A 622 -41.96 -4.11 -11.29
N ASP A 623 -41.28 -4.80 -12.21
CA ASP A 623 -39.91 -4.52 -12.71
C ASP A 623 -39.76 -3.19 -13.50
N GLU A 624 -40.61 -2.19 -13.27
CA GLU A 624 -40.66 -0.93 -14.04
C GLU A 624 -40.45 0.34 -13.19
N ASP A 625 -40.15 0.23 -11.90
CA ASP A 625 -39.91 1.42 -11.06
C ASP A 625 -38.40 1.71 -10.93
N ASN A 626 -38.00 2.83 -11.52
CA ASN A 626 -36.64 3.36 -11.65
C ASN A 626 -36.13 3.98 -10.33
N ASP A 627 -36.19 3.22 -9.23
CA ASP A 627 -35.57 3.64 -7.96
C ASP A 627 -34.05 3.43 -8.08
N GLU A 628 -33.28 4.50 -7.88
CA GLU A 628 -31.82 4.39 -7.77
C GLU A 628 -31.47 3.35 -6.69
N PRO A 629 -30.70 2.31 -7.03
CA PRO A 629 -30.36 1.25 -6.08
C PRO A 629 -29.52 1.83 -4.95
N ARG A 630 -29.90 1.50 -3.72
CA ARG A 630 -29.21 1.90 -2.49
C ARG A 630 -27.88 1.15 -2.38
N VAL A 631 -26.80 1.89 -2.20
CA VAL A 631 -25.43 1.38 -2.09
C VAL A 631 -25.03 1.37 -0.63
N ARG A 632 -24.67 0.20 -0.07
CA ARG A 632 -23.96 0.14 1.22
C ARG A 632 -22.77 -0.82 1.24
N ASN A 633 -22.80 -1.96 0.55
CA ASN A 633 -21.68 -2.92 0.58
C ASN A 633 -21.12 -3.20 -0.83
N ILE A 634 -19.79 -3.15 -0.96
CA ILE A 634 -19.06 -3.57 -2.17
C ILE A 634 -18.49 -4.96 -1.86
N SER A 635 -18.96 -6.00 -2.55
CA SER A 635 -18.33 -7.33 -2.51
C SER A 635 -17.30 -7.40 -3.64
N VAL A 636 -16.04 -7.68 -3.33
CA VAL A 636 -14.96 -7.68 -4.31
C VAL A 636 -14.37 -9.08 -4.41
N ARG A 637 -14.18 -9.58 -5.64
CA ARG A 637 -13.50 -10.86 -5.88
C ARG A 637 -12.00 -10.65 -6.00
N THR A 638 -11.27 -10.78 -4.89
CA THR A 638 -9.82 -10.49 -4.80
C THR A 638 -9.00 -11.16 -5.91
N GLY A 639 -9.16 -12.47 -6.12
CA GLY A 639 -8.40 -13.16 -7.18
C GLY A 639 -8.65 -12.64 -8.61
N VAL A 640 -9.80 -12.00 -8.88
CA VAL A 640 -10.06 -11.34 -10.17
C VAL A 640 -9.32 -10.00 -10.26
N LEU A 641 -9.16 -9.29 -9.13
CA LEU A 641 -8.35 -8.08 -9.07
C LEU A 641 -6.87 -8.39 -9.31
N ASP A 642 -6.33 -9.45 -8.70
CA ASP A 642 -4.93 -9.86 -8.89
C ASP A 642 -4.66 -10.20 -10.37
N GLU A 643 -5.54 -10.99 -10.99
CA GLU A 643 -5.50 -11.28 -12.43
C GLU A 643 -5.55 -9.99 -13.27
N LYS A 644 -6.38 -9.01 -12.88
CA LYS A 644 -6.53 -7.73 -13.58
C LYS A 644 -5.30 -6.85 -13.43
N ALA A 645 -4.66 -6.83 -12.26
CA ALA A 645 -3.41 -6.11 -12.00
C ALA A 645 -2.26 -6.71 -12.82
N ALA A 646 -2.08 -8.04 -12.79
CA ALA A 646 -1.08 -8.74 -13.58
C ALA A 646 -1.28 -8.54 -15.09
N ALA A 647 -2.53 -8.58 -15.56
CA ALA A 647 -2.86 -8.28 -16.96
C ALA A 647 -2.55 -6.81 -17.33
N THR A 648 -2.85 -5.88 -16.43
CA THR A 648 -2.55 -4.44 -16.62
C THR A 648 -1.05 -4.23 -16.78
N GLN A 649 -0.24 -4.88 -15.95
CA GLN A 649 1.22 -4.87 -16.06
C GLN A 649 1.71 -5.46 -17.39
N ALA A 650 1.16 -6.61 -17.80
CA ALA A 650 1.55 -7.27 -19.05
C ALA A 650 1.35 -6.40 -20.30
N ILE A 651 0.32 -5.52 -20.32
CA ILE A 651 0.15 -4.52 -21.38
C ILE A 651 1.40 -3.65 -21.52
N GLY A 652 1.92 -3.14 -20.40
CA GLY A 652 3.11 -2.31 -20.35
C GLY A 652 4.34 -3.06 -20.89
N PHE A 653 4.60 -4.27 -20.38
CA PHE A 653 5.75 -5.08 -20.78
C PHE A 653 5.72 -5.44 -22.27
N PHE A 654 4.56 -5.84 -22.79
CA PHE A 654 4.43 -6.14 -24.23
C PHE A 654 4.78 -4.92 -25.08
N ALA A 655 4.33 -3.74 -24.68
CA ALA A 655 4.65 -2.49 -25.36
C ALA A 655 6.15 -2.17 -25.27
N LEU A 656 6.74 -2.22 -24.07
CA LEU A 656 8.13 -1.90 -23.81
C LEU A 656 9.09 -2.72 -24.68
N HIS A 657 8.87 -4.04 -24.73
CA HIS A 657 9.84 -4.96 -25.34
C HIS A 657 9.61 -5.21 -26.83
N THR A 658 8.40 -4.99 -27.35
CA THR A 658 8.12 -5.11 -28.81
C THR A 658 8.06 -3.76 -29.55
N LYS A 659 8.08 -2.65 -28.81
CA LYS A 659 8.23 -1.27 -29.33
C LYS A 659 7.25 -0.98 -30.47
N SER A 660 7.76 -0.66 -31.66
CA SER A 660 6.94 -0.30 -32.82
C SER A 660 6.01 -1.43 -33.28
N ALA A 661 6.32 -2.69 -32.99
CA ALA A 661 5.46 -3.81 -33.35
C ALA A 661 4.16 -3.84 -32.53
N TYR A 662 4.13 -3.20 -31.37
CA TYR A 662 2.94 -3.08 -30.53
C TYR A 662 1.92 -2.05 -31.06
N ALA A 663 2.26 -1.29 -32.10
CA ALA A 663 1.43 -0.21 -32.63
C ALA A 663 -0.07 -0.54 -32.86
N PRO A 664 -0.46 -1.76 -33.32
CA PRO A 664 -1.86 -2.12 -33.51
C PRO A 664 -2.70 -2.15 -32.24
N TYR A 665 -2.07 -2.31 -31.07
CA TYR A 665 -2.76 -2.53 -29.79
C TYR A 665 -2.81 -1.27 -28.92
N LEU A 666 -1.96 -0.28 -29.21
CA LEU A 666 -1.75 0.93 -28.41
C LEU A 666 -3.03 1.68 -28.03
N GLU A 667 -3.99 1.83 -28.96
CA GLU A 667 -5.18 2.63 -28.68
C GLU A 667 -6.06 1.98 -27.60
N GLU A 668 -6.26 0.66 -27.70
CA GLU A 668 -7.07 -0.08 -26.74
C GLU A 668 -6.34 -0.23 -25.40
N SER A 669 -5.03 -0.51 -25.45
CA SER A 669 -4.17 -0.53 -24.27
C SER A 669 -4.25 0.81 -23.51
N LEU A 670 -4.16 1.94 -24.22
CA LEU A 670 -4.23 3.26 -23.57
C LEU A 670 -5.59 3.50 -22.93
N LYS A 671 -6.72 3.12 -23.57
CA LYS A 671 -8.06 3.24 -22.97
C LYS A 671 -8.18 2.44 -21.67
N ILE A 672 -7.67 1.21 -21.69
CA ILE A 672 -7.63 0.32 -20.52
C ILE A 672 -6.81 0.99 -19.40
N LEU A 673 -5.57 1.40 -19.68
CA LEU A 673 -4.70 2.00 -18.67
C LEU A 673 -5.23 3.32 -18.10
N ILE A 674 -5.86 4.18 -18.91
CA ILE A 674 -6.52 5.40 -18.41
C ILE A 674 -7.61 5.02 -17.39
N ARG A 675 -8.44 4.02 -17.69
CA ARG A 675 -9.47 3.54 -16.76
C ARG A 675 -8.85 2.98 -15.48
N HIS A 676 -7.82 2.15 -15.59
CA HIS A 676 -7.16 1.55 -14.41
C HIS A 676 -6.41 2.57 -13.56
N SER A 677 -5.89 3.66 -14.14
CA SER A 677 -5.22 4.73 -13.38
C SER A 677 -6.13 5.50 -12.41
N GLY A 678 -7.45 5.38 -12.54
CA GLY A 678 -8.43 5.95 -11.62
C GLY A 678 -9.32 4.89 -10.98
N TYR A 679 -8.85 3.64 -10.89
CA TYR A 679 -9.59 2.53 -10.31
C TYR A 679 -9.60 2.61 -8.77
N PHE A 680 -10.58 1.96 -8.11
CA PHE A 680 -10.70 2.06 -6.65
C PHE A 680 -9.56 1.35 -5.90
N HIS A 681 -9.01 0.28 -6.49
CA HIS A 681 -7.93 -0.52 -5.90
C HIS A 681 -6.55 0.03 -6.31
N GLU A 682 -5.69 0.22 -5.32
CA GLU A 682 -4.33 0.78 -5.38
C GLU A 682 -3.41 -0.01 -6.31
N ASP A 683 -3.35 -1.34 -6.19
CA ASP A 683 -2.49 -2.17 -7.04
C ASP A 683 -2.76 -1.99 -8.53
N LEU A 684 -4.03 -1.85 -8.93
CA LEU A 684 -4.37 -1.60 -10.32
C LEU A 684 -3.96 -0.20 -10.77
N ARG A 685 -4.07 0.80 -9.89
CA ARG A 685 -3.57 2.15 -10.17
C ARG A 685 -2.04 2.12 -10.33
N LEU A 686 -1.33 1.41 -9.44
CA LEU A 686 0.12 1.24 -9.49
C LEU A 686 0.57 0.60 -10.81
N GLN A 687 0.01 -0.56 -11.17
CA GLN A 687 0.36 -1.24 -12.43
C GLN A 687 -0.02 -0.42 -13.66
N ALA A 688 -1.08 0.39 -13.60
CA ALA A 688 -1.45 1.30 -14.67
C ALA A 688 -0.43 2.44 -14.82
N VAL A 689 0.01 3.05 -13.71
CA VAL A 689 1.04 4.11 -13.71
C VAL A 689 2.34 3.59 -14.33
N ILE A 690 2.82 2.40 -13.94
CA ILE A 690 4.00 1.76 -14.53
C ILE A 690 3.81 1.52 -16.02
N SER A 691 2.67 0.93 -16.40
CA SER A 691 2.40 0.56 -17.80
C SER A 691 2.22 1.77 -18.72
N LEU A 692 1.73 2.90 -18.22
CA LEU A 692 1.63 4.16 -18.98
C LEU A 692 3.02 4.69 -19.42
N LYS A 693 4.04 4.58 -18.56
CA LYS A 693 5.44 4.90 -18.92
C LYS A 693 5.92 3.99 -20.03
N HIS A 694 5.66 2.68 -19.93
CA HIS A 694 6.05 1.71 -20.95
C HIS A 694 5.38 1.96 -22.31
N ILE A 695 4.09 2.30 -22.30
CA ILE A 695 3.35 2.70 -23.51
C ILE A 695 3.97 3.94 -24.14
N LEU A 696 4.33 4.95 -23.34
CA LEU A 696 4.99 6.15 -23.84
C LEU A 696 6.33 5.82 -24.51
N THR A 697 7.15 4.96 -23.88
CA THR A 697 8.42 4.48 -24.47
C THR A 697 8.20 3.76 -25.79
N ALA A 698 7.21 2.88 -25.88
CA ALA A 698 6.88 2.14 -27.11
C ALA A 698 6.41 3.09 -28.23
N VAL A 699 5.56 4.06 -27.90
CA VAL A 699 5.03 5.07 -28.83
C VAL A 699 6.15 5.96 -29.38
N ARG A 700 7.10 6.36 -28.53
CA ARG A 700 8.27 7.16 -28.93
C ARG A 700 9.26 6.39 -29.80
N ALA A 701 9.30 5.06 -29.69
CA ALA A 701 10.10 4.21 -30.56
C ALA A 701 9.57 4.13 -32.01
N ILE A 702 8.33 4.55 -32.26
CA ILE A 702 7.77 4.63 -33.62
C ILE A 702 8.40 5.83 -34.35
N PRO A 703 9.06 5.63 -35.51
CA PRO A 703 9.67 6.73 -36.25
C PRO A 703 8.64 7.78 -36.68
N PRO A 704 8.88 9.10 -36.45
CA PRO A 704 7.96 10.17 -36.81
C PRO A 704 8.03 10.49 -38.31
N THR A 705 7.60 9.56 -39.15
CA THR A 705 7.65 9.69 -40.63
C THR A 705 6.54 10.58 -41.19
N HIS A 706 5.46 10.78 -40.44
CA HIS A 706 4.29 11.58 -40.81
C HIS A 706 3.82 12.46 -39.63
N ALA A 707 3.15 13.57 -39.94
CA ALA A 707 2.62 14.51 -38.94
C ALA A 707 1.67 13.82 -37.96
N ASP A 708 0.82 12.91 -38.45
CA ASP A 708 -0.15 12.16 -37.65
C ASP A 708 0.53 11.30 -36.55
N VAL A 709 1.76 10.82 -36.78
CA VAL A 709 2.52 10.05 -35.78
C VAL A 709 3.06 10.96 -34.68
N LEU A 710 3.55 12.15 -35.04
CA LEU A 710 3.99 13.16 -34.07
C LEU A 710 2.84 13.67 -33.21
N GLU A 711 1.67 13.87 -33.82
CA GLU A 711 0.44 14.24 -33.10
C GLU A 711 0.05 13.15 -32.11
N LYS A 712 0.02 11.89 -32.55
CA LYS A 712 -0.25 10.75 -31.65
C LYS A 712 0.78 10.61 -30.52
N GLN A 713 2.07 10.78 -30.81
CA GLN A 713 3.12 10.75 -29.79
C GLN A 713 2.91 11.84 -28.73
N LYS A 714 2.52 13.03 -29.19
CA LYS A 714 2.20 14.14 -28.31
C LYS A 714 0.93 13.87 -27.50
N ASP A 715 -0.15 13.38 -28.10
CA ASP A 715 -1.39 13.08 -27.40
C ASP A 715 -1.20 12.05 -26.29
N VAL A 716 -0.39 11.01 -26.55
CA VAL A 716 -0.02 10.01 -25.53
C VAL A 716 0.80 10.66 -24.42
N LEU A 717 1.82 11.45 -24.75
CA LEU A 717 2.62 12.18 -23.77
C LEU A 717 1.74 13.07 -22.89
N ASP A 718 0.89 13.88 -23.52
CA ASP A 718 -0.01 14.80 -22.84
C ASP A 718 -0.97 14.03 -21.90
N THR A 719 -1.49 12.89 -22.34
CA THR A 719 -2.35 12.03 -21.50
C THR A 719 -1.61 11.48 -20.29
N VAL A 720 -0.44 10.88 -20.50
CA VAL A 720 0.37 10.24 -19.44
C VAL A 720 0.79 11.27 -18.38
N LEU A 721 1.32 12.42 -18.80
CA LEU A 721 1.78 13.44 -17.85
C LEU A 721 0.64 14.08 -17.07
N ASN A 722 -0.55 14.22 -17.68
CA ASN A 722 -1.72 14.70 -16.96
C ASN A 722 -2.20 13.73 -15.89
N ILE A 723 -2.16 12.42 -16.18
CA ILE A 723 -2.46 11.38 -15.18
C ILE A 723 -1.47 11.47 -14.03
N TYR A 724 -0.16 11.50 -14.31
CA TYR A 724 0.84 11.56 -13.25
C TYR A 724 0.74 12.81 -12.37
N ILE A 725 0.49 13.98 -12.96
CA ILE A 725 0.26 15.22 -12.17
C ILE A 725 -0.94 15.04 -11.25
N LYS A 726 -2.04 14.45 -11.76
CA LYS A 726 -3.24 14.20 -10.96
C LYS A 726 -2.95 13.21 -9.83
N THR A 727 -2.33 12.07 -10.15
CA THR A 727 -1.93 11.05 -9.19
C THR A 727 -1.07 11.65 -8.08
N MET A 728 -0.04 12.43 -8.43
CA MET A 728 0.85 13.09 -7.47
C MET A 728 0.14 13.97 -6.43
N THR A 729 -1.04 14.51 -6.76
CA THR A 729 -1.75 15.47 -5.89
C THR A 729 -3.03 14.92 -5.27
N GLU A 730 -3.68 13.94 -5.92
CA GLU A 730 -5.04 13.51 -5.58
C GLU A 730 -5.13 12.04 -5.14
N ASP A 731 -4.13 11.19 -5.45
CA ASP A 731 -4.16 9.79 -5.02
C ASP A 731 -3.95 9.68 -3.50
N ASP A 732 -4.65 8.75 -2.88
CA ASP A 732 -4.63 8.49 -1.45
C ASP A 732 -3.59 7.43 -1.06
N ASP A 733 -3.07 6.67 -2.02
CA ASP A 733 -2.01 5.69 -1.79
C ASP A 733 -0.61 6.27 -2.02
N LYS A 734 0.32 5.99 -1.09
CA LYS A 734 1.68 6.55 -1.13
C LYS A 734 2.56 5.90 -2.18
N GLU A 735 2.42 4.59 -2.42
CA GLU A 735 3.23 3.85 -3.38
C GLU A 735 2.86 4.25 -4.82
N VAL A 736 1.57 4.41 -5.10
CA VAL A 736 1.06 4.89 -6.39
C VAL A 736 1.62 6.30 -6.68
N VAL A 737 1.65 7.18 -5.67
CA VAL A 737 2.23 8.54 -5.80
C VAL A 737 3.74 8.49 -5.99
N ALA A 738 4.46 7.68 -5.22
CA ALA A 738 5.91 7.51 -5.33
C ALA A 738 6.29 7.01 -6.74
N GLN A 739 5.58 5.99 -7.24
CA GLN A 739 5.79 5.45 -8.57
C GLN A 739 5.50 6.46 -9.69
N ALA A 740 4.51 7.35 -9.50
CA ALA A 740 4.27 8.46 -10.42
C ALA A 740 5.43 9.47 -10.39
N CYS A 741 5.96 9.80 -9.21
CA CYS A 741 7.12 10.69 -9.06
C CYS A 741 8.37 10.11 -9.77
N MET A 742 8.69 8.85 -9.53
CA MET A 742 9.78 8.15 -10.21
C MET A 742 9.58 8.13 -11.73
N SER A 743 8.36 7.84 -12.20
CA SER A 743 8.03 7.84 -13.63
C SER A 743 8.20 9.21 -14.25
N VAL A 744 7.83 10.29 -13.54
CA VAL A 744 8.08 11.67 -13.98
C VAL A 744 9.57 11.95 -14.04
N ALA A 745 10.35 11.60 -13.01
CA ALA A 745 11.79 11.81 -12.98
C ALA A 745 12.48 11.18 -14.20
N ASP A 746 12.10 9.94 -14.55
CA ASP A 746 12.62 9.24 -15.72
C ASP A 746 12.19 9.86 -17.04
N ILE A 747 10.89 10.15 -17.20
CA ILE A 747 10.36 10.74 -18.43
C ILE A 747 10.98 12.11 -18.68
N VAL A 748 11.17 12.92 -17.64
CA VAL A 748 11.81 14.24 -17.76
C VAL A 748 13.23 14.08 -18.32
N LYS A 749 14.02 13.13 -17.77
CA LYS A 749 15.37 12.81 -18.24
C LYS A 749 15.37 12.31 -19.70
N ASP A 750 14.37 11.53 -20.11
CA ASP A 750 14.32 10.85 -21.42
C ASP A 750 13.66 11.66 -22.56
N CYS A 751 12.71 12.54 -22.27
CA CYS A 751 11.92 13.26 -23.28
C CYS A 751 12.59 14.52 -23.83
N GLY A 752 13.63 15.02 -23.15
CA GLY A 752 14.28 16.29 -23.45
C GLY A 752 13.40 17.50 -23.12
N PHE A 753 14.04 18.63 -22.80
CA PHE A 753 13.35 19.79 -22.23
C PHE A 753 12.20 20.32 -23.09
N ALA A 754 12.35 20.39 -24.42
CA ALA A 754 11.34 20.98 -25.30
C ALA A 754 9.96 20.27 -25.28
N ALA A 755 9.95 18.95 -25.04
CA ALA A 755 8.70 18.19 -24.94
C ALA A 755 8.01 18.39 -23.59
N ILE A 756 8.80 18.61 -22.54
CA ILE A 756 8.36 18.65 -21.14
C ILE A 756 8.12 20.09 -20.65
N GLU A 757 8.71 21.10 -21.29
CA GLU A 757 8.60 22.52 -20.94
C GLU A 757 7.17 22.97 -20.60
N PRO A 758 6.10 22.58 -21.34
CA PRO A 758 4.73 22.97 -21.01
C PRO A 758 4.22 22.45 -19.65
N TYR A 759 4.83 21.41 -19.10
CA TYR A 759 4.42 20.71 -17.89
C TYR A 759 5.25 21.08 -16.66
N MET A 760 6.45 21.64 -16.84
CA MET A 760 7.41 21.90 -15.75
C MET A 760 6.83 22.72 -14.60
N LEU A 761 5.98 23.72 -14.88
CA LEU A 761 5.35 24.50 -13.82
C LEU A 761 4.35 23.69 -13.00
N ARG A 762 3.57 22.81 -13.65
CA ARG A 762 2.60 21.95 -12.97
C ARG A 762 3.30 20.84 -12.19
N PHE A 763 4.39 20.29 -12.72
CA PHE A 763 5.23 19.36 -11.97
C PHE A 763 5.83 20.04 -10.73
N ALA A 764 6.36 21.26 -10.87
CA ALA A 764 6.86 22.02 -9.73
C ALA A 764 5.77 22.31 -8.68
N GLU A 765 4.54 22.58 -9.10
CA GLU A 765 3.39 22.76 -8.20
C GLU A 765 3.01 21.46 -7.49
N ALA A 766 2.95 20.33 -8.21
CA ALA A 766 2.69 19.02 -7.61
C ALA A 766 3.80 18.59 -6.62
N THR A 767 5.07 18.76 -7.00
CA THR A 767 6.21 18.53 -6.09
C THR A 767 6.14 19.44 -4.86
N LEU A 768 5.69 20.69 -5.00
CA LEU A 768 5.51 21.60 -3.89
C LEU A 768 4.42 21.14 -2.92
N VAL A 769 3.30 20.61 -3.43
CA VAL A 769 2.24 20.01 -2.61
C VAL A 769 2.80 18.85 -1.79
N LEU A 770 3.57 17.96 -2.42
CA LEU A 770 4.19 16.80 -1.75
C LEU A 770 5.25 17.20 -0.71
N LEU A 771 6.12 18.16 -1.01
CA LEU A 771 7.10 18.68 -0.04
C LEU A 771 6.44 19.43 1.14
N ARG A 772 5.24 19.96 0.94
CA ARG A 772 4.45 20.56 2.02
C ARG A 772 3.64 19.54 2.82
N GLN A 773 3.65 18.29 2.38
CA GLN A 773 2.83 17.22 2.92
C GLN A 773 1.34 17.51 2.76
N GLU A 774 0.94 18.18 1.67
CA GLU A 774 -0.42 18.64 1.37
C GLU A 774 -1.19 17.69 0.41
N SER A 775 -0.56 16.60 -0.05
CA SER A 775 -1.21 15.60 -0.94
C SER A 775 -2.13 14.67 -0.16
N ASN A 776 -3.18 14.15 -0.80
CA ASN A 776 -4.17 13.27 -0.15
C ASN A 776 -3.52 12.07 0.58
N CYS A 777 -2.54 11.40 -0.03
CA CYS A 777 -1.80 10.29 0.59
C CYS A 777 -0.97 10.67 1.85
N GLN A 778 -0.78 11.95 2.11
CA GLN A 778 -0.06 12.48 3.28
C GLN A 778 -1.01 13.11 4.31
N GLN A 779 -2.26 13.35 3.94
CA GLN A 779 -3.28 13.97 4.79
C GLN A 779 -3.97 12.90 5.65
N VAL A 780 -3.26 12.35 6.64
CA VAL A 780 -3.90 11.59 7.72
C VAL A 780 -4.38 12.58 8.77
N GLU A 781 -5.71 12.73 8.94
CA GLU A 781 -6.29 13.67 9.91
C GLU A 781 -5.92 13.30 11.35
N SER A 782 -4.84 13.91 11.86
CA SER A 782 -4.50 13.86 13.28
C SER A 782 -5.27 14.94 14.04
N ASP A 783 -6.37 14.54 14.67
CA ASP A 783 -7.08 15.31 15.71
C ASP A 783 -6.25 15.50 17.02
N GLY A 784 -4.97 15.12 17.03
CA GLY A 784 -4.04 15.23 18.15
C GLY A 784 -2.92 16.24 17.88
N GLU A 785 -2.45 16.91 18.95
CA GLU A 785 -1.18 17.63 18.92
C GLU A 785 -0.07 16.62 18.56
N ASP A 786 0.63 16.90 17.45
CA ASP A 786 1.79 16.14 17.00
C ASP A 786 2.86 16.18 18.10
N ASP A 787 3.03 15.05 18.80
CA ASP A 787 4.00 14.87 19.90
C ASP A 787 5.47 14.91 19.40
N GLY A 788 5.71 15.18 18.11
CA GLY A 788 7.04 15.38 17.54
C GLY A 788 7.78 14.10 17.16
N ASP A 789 7.08 12.96 17.12
CA ASP A 789 7.60 11.71 16.54
C ASP A 789 7.28 11.70 15.05
N ILE A 790 8.18 12.26 14.24
CA ILE A 790 8.13 12.19 12.78
C ILE A 790 9.01 11.02 12.35
N ASP A 791 8.42 10.02 11.69
CA ASP A 791 9.17 8.98 10.98
C ASP A 791 9.43 9.41 9.53
N HIS A 792 10.52 8.92 8.94
CA HIS A 792 10.84 9.18 7.54
C HIS A 792 9.99 8.25 6.68
N ASP A 793 9.34 8.81 5.66
CA ASP A 793 8.57 8.04 4.68
C ASP A 793 9.49 7.79 3.48
N GLU A 794 10.27 6.71 3.55
CA GLU A 794 11.32 6.38 2.57
C GLU A 794 10.75 6.29 1.16
N VAL A 795 9.71 5.48 0.96
CA VAL A 795 9.10 5.24 -0.35
C VAL A 795 8.65 6.55 -1.01
N LEU A 796 7.87 7.38 -0.31
CA LEU A 796 7.31 8.58 -0.91
C LEU A 796 8.33 9.72 -0.99
N MET A 797 9.03 10.01 0.11
CA MET A 797 9.85 11.21 0.19
C MET A 797 11.13 11.10 -0.63
N ASP A 798 11.72 9.90 -0.77
CA ASP A 798 12.87 9.71 -1.65
C ASP A 798 12.47 9.94 -3.11
N ALA A 799 11.34 9.36 -3.54
CA ALA A 799 10.79 9.57 -4.88
C ALA A 799 10.44 11.04 -5.17
N VAL A 800 9.93 11.78 -4.18
CA VAL A 800 9.67 13.23 -4.28
C VAL A 800 10.97 14.01 -4.40
N SER A 801 11.99 13.63 -3.63
CA SER A 801 13.28 14.30 -3.61
C SER A 801 14.03 14.16 -4.94
N ASP A 802 13.92 13.00 -5.59
CA ASP A 802 14.51 12.67 -6.90
C ASP A 802 13.98 13.51 -8.07
N LEU A 803 12.78 14.09 -7.92
CA LEU A 803 12.23 15.04 -8.90
C LEU A 803 13.11 16.28 -9.04
N LEU A 804 13.70 16.77 -7.95
CA LEU A 804 14.46 18.03 -7.95
C LEU A 804 15.75 17.91 -8.80
N PRO A 805 16.60 16.89 -8.61
CA PRO A 805 17.73 16.61 -9.49
C PRO A 805 17.29 16.35 -10.93
N ALA A 806 16.19 15.63 -11.16
CA ALA A 806 15.68 15.38 -12.51
C ALA A 806 15.32 16.69 -13.24
N PHE A 807 14.65 17.62 -12.56
CA PHE A 807 14.34 18.94 -13.10
C PHE A 807 15.60 19.78 -13.33
N ALA A 808 16.54 19.75 -12.38
CA ALA A 808 17.81 20.45 -12.49
C ALA A 808 18.63 19.95 -13.70
N LYS A 809 18.69 18.63 -13.92
CA LYS A 809 19.42 18.00 -15.04
C LYS A 809 18.92 18.47 -16.40
N VAL A 810 17.61 18.67 -16.54
CA VAL A 810 17.00 19.04 -17.83
C VAL A 810 16.97 20.55 -18.04
N MET A 811 16.81 21.34 -16.98
CA MET A 811 16.73 22.81 -17.06
C MET A 811 18.07 23.51 -16.86
N GLY A 812 19.06 22.85 -16.27
CA GLY A 812 20.31 23.44 -15.81
C GLY A 812 20.05 24.69 -14.96
N SER A 813 20.76 25.77 -15.26
CA SER A 813 20.62 27.04 -14.54
C SER A 813 19.23 27.69 -14.60
N TYR A 814 18.37 27.30 -15.56
CA TYR A 814 17.00 27.83 -15.64
C TYR A 814 16.07 27.24 -14.58
N PHE A 815 16.53 26.25 -13.82
CA PHE A 815 15.78 25.66 -12.71
C PHE A 815 15.65 26.60 -11.50
N ASP A 816 16.56 27.57 -11.33
CA ASP A 816 16.64 28.43 -10.13
C ASP A 816 15.30 29.07 -9.69
N PRO A 817 14.47 29.64 -10.58
CA PRO A 817 13.18 30.22 -10.16
C PRO A 817 12.18 29.19 -9.62
N ILE A 818 12.29 27.92 -10.05
CA ILE A 818 11.50 26.80 -9.53
C ILE A 818 12.11 26.34 -8.21
N PHE A 819 13.42 26.08 -8.19
CA PHE A 819 14.12 25.64 -6.99
C PHE A 819 13.95 26.60 -5.82
N ALA A 820 13.94 27.91 -6.07
CA ALA A 820 13.67 28.93 -5.05
C ALA A 820 12.35 28.71 -4.28
N LYS A 821 11.33 28.13 -4.94
CA LYS A 821 10.04 27.80 -4.31
C LYS A 821 10.07 26.47 -3.54
N LEU A 822 10.89 25.53 -3.99
CA LEU A 822 11.01 24.18 -3.41
C LEU A 822 12.04 24.12 -2.26
N PHE A 823 12.99 25.05 -2.23
CA PHE A 823 14.13 25.04 -1.29
C PHE A 823 13.71 25.10 0.17
N ASP A 824 12.88 26.08 0.57
CA ASP A 824 12.49 26.22 1.98
C ASP A 824 11.57 25.04 2.45
N PRO A 825 10.62 24.54 1.62
CA PRO A 825 9.92 23.27 1.89
C PRO A 825 10.86 22.07 2.09
N LEU A 826 11.82 21.84 1.19
CA LEU A 826 12.83 20.78 1.34
C LEU A 826 13.63 20.92 2.63
N MET A 827 14.08 22.14 2.94
CA MET A 827 14.85 22.43 4.16
C MET A 827 14.05 22.26 5.47
N LYS A 828 12.73 22.03 5.43
CA LYS A 828 11.93 21.66 6.61
C LYS A 828 12.39 20.31 7.18
N PHE A 829 12.64 19.33 6.31
CA PHE A 829 13.04 17.96 6.66
C PHE A 829 14.44 17.89 7.30
N ALA A 830 15.30 18.89 7.05
CA ALA A 830 16.61 18.96 7.70
C ALA A 830 16.58 19.43 9.18
N LYS A 831 15.43 19.88 9.69
CA LYS A 831 15.28 20.47 11.02
C LYS A 831 14.78 19.44 12.03
N SER A 832 15.14 19.59 13.30
CA SER A 832 14.50 18.81 14.37
C SER A 832 12.99 19.14 14.46
N PRO A 833 12.12 18.14 14.71
CA PRO A 833 12.43 16.80 15.22
C PRO A 833 12.67 15.70 14.15
N HIS A 834 12.81 16.03 12.86
CA HIS A 834 12.98 15.03 11.80
C HIS A 834 14.18 14.07 12.02
N PRO A 835 14.05 12.79 11.63
CA PRO A 835 15.05 11.73 11.80
C PRO A 835 16.35 11.97 11.00
N PRO A 836 17.41 11.16 11.20
CA PRO A 836 18.65 11.25 10.41
C PRO A 836 18.45 11.02 8.90
N GLN A 837 17.58 10.08 8.51
CA GLN A 837 17.27 9.72 7.11
C GLN A 837 16.79 10.94 6.31
N ASP A 838 15.84 11.71 6.86
CA ASP A 838 15.39 12.98 6.27
C ASP A 838 16.53 13.97 6.00
N LYS A 839 17.55 14.01 6.89
CA LYS A 839 18.71 14.88 6.69
C LYS A 839 19.60 14.37 5.57
N THR A 840 19.76 13.05 5.46
CA THR A 840 20.49 12.39 4.37
C THR A 840 19.83 12.69 3.04
N MET A 841 18.52 12.45 2.93
CA MET A 841 17.70 12.79 1.76
C MET A 841 17.94 14.25 1.35
N VAL A 842 17.74 15.21 2.26
CA VAL A 842 17.94 16.64 1.94
C VAL A 842 19.37 16.94 1.47
N VAL A 843 20.39 16.39 2.13
CA VAL A 843 21.80 16.64 1.76
C VAL A 843 22.13 16.04 0.39
N ALA A 844 21.65 14.83 0.09
CA ALA A 844 21.81 14.16 -1.19
C ALA A 844 21.12 14.95 -2.31
N THR A 845 19.84 15.32 -2.13
CA THR A 845 19.09 16.14 -3.09
C THR A 845 19.79 17.47 -3.38
N LEU A 846 20.31 18.15 -2.35
CA LEU A 846 21.03 19.41 -2.52
C LEU A 846 22.35 19.24 -3.28
N ALA A 847 23.04 18.11 -3.10
CA ALA A 847 24.28 17.81 -3.81
C ALA A 847 24.03 17.64 -5.31
N GLU A 848 23.04 16.84 -5.69
CA GLU A 848 22.70 16.60 -7.09
C GLU A 848 22.11 17.83 -7.76
N VAL A 849 21.24 18.58 -7.07
CA VAL A 849 20.77 19.87 -7.59
C VAL A 849 21.94 20.82 -7.80
N ALA A 850 22.93 20.86 -6.90
CA ALA A 850 24.12 21.69 -7.09
C ALA A 850 24.93 21.26 -8.31
N GLN A 851 25.09 19.95 -8.52
CA GLN A 851 25.78 19.36 -9.67
C GLN A 851 25.11 19.75 -10.99
N GLU A 852 23.79 19.62 -11.08
CA GLU A 852 23.03 19.76 -12.33
C GLU A 852 22.60 21.22 -12.61
N MET A 853 22.18 21.98 -11.59
CA MET A 853 21.79 23.39 -11.75
C MET A 853 23.01 24.31 -11.94
N GLY A 854 24.14 23.97 -11.32
CA GLY A 854 25.39 24.72 -11.42
C GLY A 854 25.38 26.07 -10.69
N ALA A 855 25.92 27.10 -11.34
CA ALA A 855 26.24 28.40 -10.73
C ALA A 855 25.14 29.08 -9.87
N PRO A 856 23.84 29.00 -10.19
CA PRO A 856 22.79 29.57 -9.35
C PRO A 856 22.77 29.06 -7.90
N ILE A 857 23.33 27.87 -7.63
CA ILE A 857 23.42 27.31 -6.27
C ILE A 857 24.15 28.25 -5.30
N SER A 858 25.00 29.15 -5.82
CA SER A 858 25.71 30.18 -5.05
C SER A 858 24.79 31.00 -4.13
N ALA A 859 23.54 31.24 -4.52
CA ALA A 859 22.56 31.99 -3.72
C ALA A 859 22.10 31.25 -2.45
N TYR A 860 22.29 29.93 -2.39
CA TYR A 860 21.79 29.05 -1.33
C TYR A 860 22.90 28.58 -0.38
N VAL A 861 24.17 28.73 -0.75
CA VAL A 861 25.34 28.22 -0.02
C VAL A 861 25.33 28.62 1.46
N ASP A 862 25.08 29.90 1.78
CA ASP A 862 25.10 30.38 3.16
C ASP A 862 24.00 29.72 4.02
N LYS A 863 22.90 29.25 3.41
CA LYS A 863 21.82 28.51 4.09
C LYS A 863 22.09 26.99 4.18
N ILE A 864 22.75 26.42 3.16
CA ILE A 864 23.04 24.97 3.06
C ILE A 864 24.22 24.59 3.97
N MET A 865 25.29 25.39 3.95
CA MET A 865 26.58 25.00 4.54
C MET A 865 26.53 24.64 6.04
N PRO A 866 25.74 25.32 6.91
CA PRO A 866 25.65 24.94 8.32
C PRO A 866 25.14 23.50 8.53
N LEU A 867 24.21 23.04 7.68
CA LEU A 867 23.70 21.66 7.72
C LEU A 867 24.80 20.69 7.29
N VAL A 868 25.39 20.92 6.11
CA VAL A 868 26.37 19.97 5.53
C VAL A 868 27.62 19.83 6.41
N LEU A 869 28.12 20.93 6.98
CA LEU A 869 29.26 20.87 7.92
C LEU A 869 28.94 20.08 9.20
N LYS A 870 27.68 20.09 9.64
CA LYS A 870 27.23 19.29 10.78
C LYS A 870 27.15 17.82 10.41
N GLU A 871 26.59 17.49 9.25
CA GLU A 871 26.44 16.10 8.79
C GLU A 871 27.78 15.44 8.42
N LEU A 872 28.80 16.21 8.00
CA LEU A 872 30.19 15.73 7.89
C LEU A 872 30.76 15.19 9.21
N ALA A 873 30.17 15.54 10.35
CA ALA A 873 30.54 15.06 11.68
C ALA A 873 29.46 14.13 12.28
N SER A 874 28.53 13.62 11.47
CA SER A 874 27.49 12.68 11.91
C SER A 874 28.09 11.39 12.46
N SER A 875 27.40 10.76 13.41
CA SER A 875 27.72 9.39 13.84
C SER A 875 27.42 8.36 12.74
N ASP A 876 26.50 8.68 11.84
CA ASP A 876 26.08 7.84 10.72
C ASP A 876 27.03 8.00 9.51
N ALA A 877 27.50 6.89 8.94
CA ALA A 877 28.43 6.89 7.82
C ALA A 877 27.78 7.36 6.51
N THR A 878 26.53 6.97 6.25
CA THR A 878 25.75 7.39 5.09
C THR A 878 25.55 8.90 5.06
N ASN A 879 25.27 9.52 6.22
CA ASN A 879 25.20 10.98 6.34
C ASN A 879 26.55 11.64 6.03
N ARG A 880 27.66 11.08 6.56
CA ARG A 880 29.01 11.63 6.31
C ARG A 880 29.39 11.52 4.83
N ARG A 881 29.09 10.40 4.18
CA ARG A 881 29.33 10.16 2.75
C ARG A 881 28.61 11.18 1.89
N ASN A 882 27.30 11.31 2.06
CA ASN A 882 26.46 12.27 1.33
C ASN A 882 26.86 13.73 1.60
N ALA A 883 27.24 14.06 2.84
CA ALA A 883 27.72 15.38 3.18
C ALA A 883 29.08 15.71 2.52
N ALA A 884 29.98 14.72 2.40
CA ALA A 884 31.25 14.86 1.68
C ALA A 884 31.02 15.13 0.18
N PHE A 885 30.15 14.35 -0.46
CA PHE A 885 29.73 14.59 -1.85
C PHE A 885 29.15 16.01 -2.02
N CYS A 886 28.20 16.38 -1.15
CA CYS A 886 27.52 17.67 -1.16
C CYS A 886 28.49 18.85 -1.04
N VAL A 887 29.44 18.83 -0.09
CA VAL A 887 30.44 19.93 -0.02
C VAL A 887 31.30 20.01 -1.27
N GLY A 888 31.62 18.87 -1.90
CA GLY A 888 32.35 18.81 -3.17
C GLY A 888 31.63 19.56 -4.28
N GLU A 889 30.36 19.23 -4.52
CA GLU A 889 29.53 19.87 -5.55
C GLU A 889 29.20 21.34 -5.22
N ILE A 890 28.98 21.68 -3.95
CA ILE A 890 28.82 23.08 -3.53
C ILE A 890 30.10 23.89 -3.73
N CYS A 891 31.29 23.33 -3.48
CA CYS A 891 32.55 24.02 -3.77
C CYS A 891 32.78 24.22 -5.27
N LYS A 892 32.39 23.22 -6.08
CA LYS A 892 32.51 23.26 -7.54
C LYS A 892 31.60 24.31 -8.17
N ASN A 893 30.37 24.44 -7.68
CA ASN A 893 29.33 25.26 -8.32
C ASN A 893 29.00 26.57 -7.57
N GLY A 894 29.29 26.67 -6.27
CA GLY A 894 28.87 27.77 -5.39
C GLY A 894 29.69 29.06 -5.45
N GLY A 895 30.78 29.09 -6.22
CA GLY A 895 31.58 30.28 -6.48
C GLY A 895 32.11 30.98 -5.21
N ALA A 896 32.07 32.32 -5.19
CA ALA A 896 32.62 33.11 -4.08
C ALA A 896 31.92 32.88 -2.72
N ALA A 897 30.66 32.44 -2.72
CA ALA A 897 29.94 32.09 -1.50
C ALA A 897 30.57 30.86 -0.82
N ALA A 898 30.91 29.83 -1.59
CA ALA A 898 31.56 28.62 -1.08
C ALA A 898 32.97 28.90 -0.54
N LEU A 899 33.73 29.81 -1.16
CA LEU A 899 35.10 30.16 -0.75
C LEU A 899 35.21 30.59 0.72
N LYS A 900 34.16 31.21 1.29
CA LYS A 900 34.13 31.62 2.70
C LYS A 900 34.32 30.44 3.66
N TYR A 901 33.90 29.25 3.25
CA TYR A 901 33.84 28.06 4.08
C TYR A 901 34.98 27.06 3.83
N TYR A 902 35.85 27.30 2.85
CA TYR A 902 36.94 26.36 2.51
C TYR A 902 37.80 25.97 3.72
N GLY A 903 38.06 26.90 4.65
CA GLY A 903 38.83 26.61 5.86
C GLY A 903 38.09 25.72 6.88
N ASP A 904 36.76 25.79 6.96
CA ASP A 904 35.94 24.88 7.77
C ASP A 904 35.83 23.51 7.10
N ILE A 905 35.54 23.49 5.79
CA ILE A 905 35.41 22.27 4.98
C ILE A 905 36.70 21.44 5.03
N LEU A 906 37.86 22.06 4.80
CA LEU A 906 39.15 21.35 4.84
C LEU A 906 39.41 20.72 6.23
N ARG A 907 38.99 21.37 7.32
CA ARG A 907 39.13 20.81 8.67
C ARG A 907 38.20 19.63 8.89
N SER A 908 36.96 19.72 8.44
CA SER A 908 35.99 18.62 8.55
C SER A 908 36.41 17.42 7.71
N LEU A 909 36.76 17.62 6.43
CA LEU A 909 37.22 16.54 5.54
C LEU A 909 38.51 15.89 6.02
N HIS A 910 39.43 16.65 6.63
CA HIS A 910 40.66 16.07 7.17
C HIS A 910 40.40 14.98 8.22
N ASN A 911 39.35 15.12 9.03
CA ASN A 911 38.98 14.12 10.04
C ASN A 911 38.53 12.80 9.40
N LEU A 912 37.93 12.84 8.20
CA LEU A 912 37.46 11.65 7.48
C LEU A 912 38.62 10.81 6.91
N PHE A 913 39.79 11.42 6.69
CA PHE A 913 41.01 10.69 6.30
C PHE A 913 41.78 10.12 7.49
N SER A 914 41.29 10.28 8.71
CA SER A 914 41.92 9.72 9.89
C SER A 914 41.67 8.21 10.01
N ASN A 915 42.43 7.56 10.88
CA ASN A 915 42.25 6.13 11.15
C ASN A 915 40.97 5.82 11.95
N SER A 916 40.25 6.84 12.45
CA SER A 916 39.00 6.63 13.18
C SER A 916 37.78 6.50 12.27
N GLU A 917 37.86 6.97 11.03
CA GLU A 917 36.86 6.61 10.02
C GLU A 917 37.12 5.17 9.59
N SER A 918 36.11 4.30 9.56
CA SER A 918 36.27 2.91 9.11
C SER A 918 35.66 2.68 7.73
N ASP A 919 34.75 3.55 7.32
CA ASP A 919 34.00 3.46 6.08
C ASP A 919 34.86 3.96 4.90
N ASP A 920 35.01 3.11 3.89
CA ASP A 920 35.85 3.42 2.73
C ASP A 920 35.10 4.30 1.71
N ALA A 921 33.79 4.14 1.50
CA ALA A 921 32.98 5.05 0.70
C ALA A 921 32.97 6.51 1.22
N VAL A 922 32.95 6.72 2.54
CA VAL A 922 33.10 8.06 3.15
C VAL A 922 34.44 8.69 2.78
N ARG A 923 35.53 7.92 2.83
CA ARG A 923 36.87 8.40 2.46
C ARG A 923 36.98 8.72 0.98
N ASP A 924 36.36 7.90 0.14
CA ASP A 924 36.37 8.08 -1.31
C ASP A 924 35.61 9.36 -1.70
N ASN A 925 34.46 9.61 -1.10
CA ASN A 925 33.71 10.87 -1.28
C ASN A 925 34.45 12.08 -0.73
N ALA A 926 35.14 11.95 0.40
CA ALA A 926 36.00 13.02 0.91
C ALA A 926 37.16 13.32 -0.06
N ALA A 927 37.75 12.30 -0.69
CA ALA A 927 38.77 12.44 -1.71
C ALA A 927 38.20 13.17 -2.95
N GLY A 928 37.02 12.77 -3.39
CA GLY A 928 36.21 13.42 -4.40
C GLY A 928 35.99 14.92 -4.16
N ALA A 929 35.59 15.28 -2.94
CA ALA A 929 35.36 16.66 -2.54
C ALA A 929 36.65 17.49 -2.63
N ILE A 930 37.76 16.97 -2.09
CA ILE A 930 39.08 17.62 -2.17
C ILE A 930 39.50 17.82 -3.64
N ALA A 931 39.31 16.82 -4.48
CA ALA A 931 39.64 16.90 -5.90
C ALA A 931 38.89 18.04 -6.60
N ARG A 932 37.57 18.12 -6.42
CA ARG A 932 36.73 19.21 -6.95
C ARG A 932 37.18 20.58 -6.44
N MET A 933 37.46 20.71 -5.14
CA MET A 933 37.96 21.95 -4.55
C MET A 933 39.28 22.41 -5.20
N ILE A 934 40.23 21.49 -5.40
CA ILE A 934 41.53 21.76 -6.03
C ILE A 934 41.36 22.16 -7.49
N MET A 935 40.49 21.47 -8.25
CA MET A 935 40.25 21.78 -9.66
C MET A 935 39.64 23.16 -9.86
N VAL A 936 38.80 23.61 -8.93
CA VAL A 936 38.09 24.89 -9.03
C VAL A 936 38.95 26.07 -8.55
N GLN A 937 39.59 25.93 -7.39
CA GLN A 937 40.36 27.03 -6.79
C GLN A 937 41.64 26.54 -6.08
N PRO A 938 42.66 26.10 -6.84
CA PRO A 938 43.89 25.54 -6.26
C PRO A 938 44.67 26.56 -5.43
N GLN A 939 44.54 27.85 -5.76
CA GLN A 939 45.24 28.96 -5.06
C GLN A 939 44.70 29.21 -3.65
N SER A 940 43.47 28.80 -3.35
CA SER A 940 42.85 28.97 -2.03
C SER A 940 43.08 27.76 -1.12
N ILE A 941 43.82 26.75 -1.58
CA ILE A 941 44.05 25.50 -0.85
C ILE A 941 45.54 25.39 -0.50
N PRO A 942 45.90 25.06 0.75
CA PRO A 942 47.28 24.80 1.14
C PRO A 942 47.72 23.43 0.60
N LEU A 943 47.94 23.33 -0.72
CA LEU A 943 48.22 22.06 -1.42
C LEU A 943 49.44 21.31 -0.87
N ASN A 944 50.45 22.01 -0.32
CA ASN A 944 51.58 21.36 0.34
C ASN A 944 51.20 20.57 1.61
N GLN A 945 50.08 20.91 2.25
CA GLN A 945 49.53 20.19 3.39
C GLN A 945 48.48 19.16 2.96
N VAL A 946 47.68 19.50 1.94
CA VAL A 946 46.56 18.67 1.47
C VAL A 946 47.01 17.48 0.62
N LEU A 947 47.90 17.70 -0.37
CA LEU A 947 48.29 16.65 -1.31
C LEU A 947 48.88 15.39 -0.66
N PRO A 948 49.77 15.46 0.35
CA PRO A 948 50.29 14.25 0.99
C PRO A 948 49.22 13.39 1.66
N VAL A 949 48.19 14.00 2.27
CA VAL A 949 47.08 13.28 2.89
C VAL A 949 46.16 12.71 1.81
N PHE A 950 45.83 13.53 0.82
CA PHE A 950 44.96 13.16 -0.30
C PHE A 950 45.51 11.98 -1.11
N ILE A 951 46.79 12.00 -1.49
CA ILE A 951 47.42 10.89 -2.24
C ILE A 951 47.51 9.61 -1.39
N LYS A 952 47.75 9.74 -0.08
CA LYS A 952 47.83 8.58 0.82
C LYS A 952 46.49 7.88 1.00
N ALA A 953 45.37 8.59 0.81
CA ALA A 953 44.04 8.01 0.87
C ALA A 953 43.68 7.16 -0.37
N LEU A 954 44.49 7.20 -1.43
CA LEU A 954 44.24 6.51 -2.70
C LEU A 954 44.99 5.17 -2.80
N PRO A 955 44.50 4.23 -3.64
CA PRO A 955 43.35 4.32 -4.56
C PRO A 955 41.99 4.33 -3.85
N LEU A 956 40.96 4.78 -4.57
CA LEU A 956 39.57 4.59 -4.13
C LEU A 956 39.24 3.10 -4.05
N LYS A 957 38.33 2.73 -3.15
CA LYS A 957 38.09 1.34 -2.79
C LYS A 957 36.65 0.89 -2.95
N GLU A 958 35.70 1.81 -2.81
CA GLU A 958 34.28 1.49 -2.76
C GLU A 958 33.48 2.41 -3.69
N ASP A 959 33.65 3.74 -3.56
CA ASP A 959 32.90 4.69 -4.39
C ASP A 959 33.71 5.12 -5.63
N HIS A 960 33.60 4.32 -6.69
CA HIS A 960 34.32 4.57 -7.95
C HIS A 960 33.68 5.65 -8.84
N GLU A 961 32.50 6.20 -8.49
CA GLU A 961 31.96 7.38 -9.19
C GLU A 961 32.86 8.61 -9.00
N GLU A 962 33.59 8.64 -7.88
CA GLU A 962 34.55 9.68 -7.52
C GLU A 962 35.90 9.57 -8.25
N SER A 963 36.16 8.46 -8.95
CA SER A 963 37.41 8.24 -9.67
C SER A 963 37.69 9.32 -10.71
N MET A 964 36.69 9.70 -11.49
CA MET A 964 36.89 10.69 -12.56
C MET A 964 37.30 12.06 -12.00
N PRO A 965 36.61 12.67 -11.02
CA PRO A 965 37.08 13.87 -10.33
C PRO A 965 38.49 13.73 -9.74
N VAL A 966 38.74 12.66 -8.98
CA VAL A 966 39.99 12.44 -8.23
C VAL A 966 41.19 12.35 -9.16
N TYR A 967 41.16 11.44 -10.13
CA TYR A 967 42.31 11.20 -10.99
C TYR A 967 42.48 12.31 -12.02
N SER A 968 41.41 12.96 -12.48
CA SER A 968 41.51 14.15 -13.35
C SER A 968 42.19 15.32 -12.65
N CYS A 969 41.91 15.53 -11.36
CA CYS A 969 42.60 16.53 -10.53
C CYS A 969 44.11 16.27 -10.49
N ILE A 970 44.51 15.05 -10.12
CA ILE A 970 45.93 14.64 -10.02
C ILE A 970 46.62 14.77 -11.38
N CYS A 971 46.00 14.25 -12.44
CA CYS A 971 46.52 14.33 -13.80
C CYS A 971 46.71 15.78 -14.25
N SER A 972 45.77 16.67 -13.97
CA SER A 972 45.87 18.09 -14.32
C SER A 972 47.04 18.80 -13.62
N LEU A 973 47.28 18.48 -12.34
CA LEU A 973 48.44 19.00 -11.61
C LEU A 973 49.77 18.48 -12.18
N LEU A 974 49.82 17.22 -12.63
CA LEU A 974 51.01 16.64 -13.27
C LEU A 974 51.26 17.23 -14.66
N LEU A 975 50.21 17.35 -15.48
CA LEU A 975 50.28 17.91 -16.83
C LEU A 975 50.68 19.38 -16.84
N SER A 976 50.32 20.12 -15.79
CA SER A 976 50.78 21.50 -15.56
C SER A 976 52.16 21.58 -14.88
N SER A 977 52.79 20.45 -14.56
CA SER A 977 54.05 20.36 -13.81
C SER A 977 54.02 21.19 -12.52
N HIS A 978 52.90 21.12 -11.78
CA HIS A 978 52.67 21.94 -10.59
C HIS A 978 53.71 21.64 -9.49
N PRO A 979 54.41 22.63 -8.92
CA PRO A 979 55.59 22.41 -8.07
C PRO A 979 55.29 21.62 -6.78
N GLN A 980 54.05 21.67 -6.29
CA GLN A 980 53.65 20.97 -5.06
C GLN A 980 53.31 19.49 -5.25
N ILE A 981 53.02 19.03 -6.48
CA ILE A 981 52.77 17.60 -6.73
C ILE A 981 54.04 16.84 -7.15
N LEU A 982 55.03 17.54 -7.73
CA LEU A 982 56.28 16.92 -8.21
C LEU A 982 57.03 16.09 -7.15
N PRO A 983 57.12 16.51 -5.87
CA PRO A 983 57.76 15.71 -4.82
C PRO A 983 57.04 14.38 -4.52
N LEU A 984 55.75 14.28 -4.86
CA LEU A 984 54.89 13.13 -4.60
C LEU A 984 54.77 12.18 -5.80
N VAL A 985 55.46 12.47 -6.91
CA VAL A 985 55.40 11.64 -8.14
C VAL A 985 55.66 10.15 -7.87
N PRO A 986 56.62 9.73 -7.01
CA PRO A 986 56.79 8.30 -6.72
C PRO A 986 55.54 7.64 -6.16
N ASP A 987 54.86 8.29 -5.20
CA ASP A 987 53.64 7.78 -4.56
C ASP A 987 52.48 7.79 -5.57
N VAL A 988 52.35 8.85 -6.36
CA VAL A 988 51.31 8.96 -7.40
C VAL A 988 51.46 7.87 -8.46
N ILE A 989 52.69 7.57 -8.90
CA ILE A 989 52.94 6.49 -9.86
C ILE A 989 52.57 5.13 -9.26
N HIS A 990 52.80 4.91 -7.96
CA HIS A 990 52.37 3.69 -7.29
C HIS A 990 50.85 3.53 -7.31
N VAL A 991 50.10 4.58 -6.93
CA VAL A 991 48.64 4.61 -6.98
C VAL A 991 48.13 4.39 -8.41
N PHE A 992 48.64 5.16 -9.38
CA PHE A 992 48.25 5.03 -10.78
C PHE A 992 48.46 3.62 -11.32
N ALA A 993 49.54 2.95 -10.90
CA ALA A 993 49.82 1.59 -11.33
C ALA A 993 48.81 0.57 -10.78
N GLN A 994 48.24 0.81 -9.59
CA GLN A 994 47.16 0.00 -9.02
C GLN A 994 45.82 0.26 -9.73
N VAL A 995 45.51 1.53 -10.02
CA VAL A 995 44.27 1.94 -10.71
C VAL A 995 44.19 1.38 -12.12
N VAL A 996 45.28 1.41 -12.89
CA VAL A 996 45.26 0.90 -14.29
C VAL A 996 45.10 -0.62 -14.40
N VAL A 997 45.40 -1.37 -13.34
CA VAL A 997 45.17 -2.82 -13.29
C VAL A 997 43.83 -3.18 -12.65
N SER A 998 43.18 -2.24 -11.94
CA SER A 998 41.90 -2.48 -11.31
C SER A 998 40.82 -2.76 -12.36
N PRO A 999 40.00 -3.83 -12.21
CA PRO A 999 38.84 -4.06 -13.06
C PRO A 999 37.72 -3.03 -12.82
N ASP A 1000 37.66 -2.46 -11.62
CA ASP A 1000 36.57 -1.59 -11.14
C ASP A 1000 36.65 -0.17 -11.73
N GLU A 1001 37.78 0.17 -12.34
CA GLU A 1001 38.06 1.51 -12.85
C GLU A 1001 37.79 1.64 -14.35
N SER A 1002 37.19 2.77 -14.76
CA SER A 1002 36.81 2.99 -16.15
C SER A 1002 38.02 3.18 -17.08
N ASP A 1003 37.86 2.77 -18.34
CA ASP A 1003 38.90 2.91 -19.37
C ASP A 1003 39.26 4.39 -19.64
N GLU A 1004 38.33 5.31 -19.39
CA GLU A 1004 38.56 6.74 -19.51
C GLU A 1004 39.52 7.25 -18.43
N VAL A 1005 39.30 6.88 -17.16
CA VAL A 1005 40.21 7.17 -16.04
C VAL A 1005 41.61 6.63 -16.33
N LYS A 1006 41.70 5.37 -16.76
CA LYS A 1006 42.98 4.70 -17.11
C LYS A 1006 43.71 5.42 -18.24
N THR A 1007 42.96 5.92 -19.23
CA THR A 1007 43.50 6.69 -20.35
C THR A 1007 44.03 8.05 -19.91
N ASN A 1008 43.32 8.75 -19.02
CA ASN A 1008 43.78 10.03 -18.46
C ASN A 1008 45.07 9.86 -17.66
N ILE A 1009 45.16 8.81 -16.84
CA ILE A 1009 46.38 8.42 -16.13
C ILE A 1009 47.52 8.15 -17.12
N GLY A 1010 47.27 7.37 -18.18
CA GLY A 1010 48.25 7.08 -19.23
C GLY A 1010 48.84 8.35 -19.84
N LYS A 1011 47.99 9.32 -20.19
CA LYS A 1011 48.42 10.64 -20.72
C LYS A 1011 49.33 11.39 -19.74
N ALA A 1012 48.98 11.44 -18.46
CA ALA A 1012 49.79 12.09 -17.44
C ALA A 1012 51.15 11.42 -17.25
N VAL A 1013 51.21 10.08 -17.24
CA VAL A 1013 52.47 9.33 -17.16
C VAL A 1013 53.33 9.54 -18.41
N SER A 1014 52.72 9.53 -19.60
CA SER A 1014 53.41 9.83 -20.86
C SER A 1014 54.04 11.22 -20.85
N HIS A 1015 53.32 12.22 -20.33
CA HIS A 1015 53.85 13.56 -20.12
C HIS A 1015 55.05 13.55 -19.16
N LEU A 1016 54.96 12.91 -17.99
CA LEU A 1016 56.07 12.81 -17.04
C LEU A 1016 57.32 12.16 -17.66
N ILE A 1017 57.15 11.08 -18.44
CA ILE A 1017 58.25 10.44 -19.16
C ILE A 1017 58.88 11.40 -20.17
N SER A 1018 58.06 12.17 -20.89
CA SER A 1018 58.57 13.14 -21.88
C SER A 1018 59.36 14.29 -21.26
N VAL A 1019 58.96 14.76 -20.07
CA VAL A 1019 59.57 15.91 -19.39
C VAL A 1019 60.78 15.50 -18.56
N TYR A 1020 60.70 14.41 -17.79
CA TYR A 1020 61.70 14.02 -16.80
C TYR A 1020 62.61 12.86 -17.25
N GLY A 1021 62.27 12.17 -18.35
CA GLY A 1021 63.13 11.20 -19.03
C GLY A 1021 63.71 10.13 -18.10
N GLN A 1022 65.03 10.10 -17.97
CA GLN A 1022 65.75 9.10 -17.16
C GLN A 1022 65.39 9.13 -15.67
N GLN A 1023 64.88 10.25 -15.14
CA GLN A 1023 64.49 10.35 -13.73
C GLN A 1023 63.27 9.48 -13.38
N MET A 1024 62.43 9.15 -14.37
CA MET A 1024 61.26 8.28 -14.16
C MET A 1024 61.60 6.78 -14.14
N GLN A 1025 62.74 6.38 -14.71
CA GLN A 1025 63.15 4.97 -14.79
C GLN A 1025 63.22 4.25 -13.44
N PRO A 1026 63.88 4.78 -12.39
CA PRO A 1026 63.93 4.09 -11.09
C PRO A 1026 62.53 3.90 -10.48
N ILE A 1027 61.64 4.89 -10.64
CA ILE A 1027 60.26 4.84 -10.12
C ILE A 1027 59.47 3.75 -10.84
N LEU A 1028 59.49 3.75 -12.17
CA LEU A 1028 58.78 2.75 -12.98
C LEU A 1028 59.34 1.32 -12.78
N SER A 1029 60.65 1.20 -12.59
CA SER A 1029 61.30 -0.10 -12.34
C SER A 1029 61.04 -0.68 -10.94
N ALA A 1030 60.57 0.16 -10.00
CA ALA A 1030 60.20 -0.27 -8.66
C ALA A 1030 58.79 -0.88 -8.58
N LEU A 1031 57.99 -0.75 -9.66
CA LEU A 1031 56.64 -1.31 -9.72
C LEU A 1031 56.66 -2.83 -9.97
N PRO A 1032 55.66 -3.58 -9.49
CA PRO A 1032 55.46 -4.97 -9.88
C PRO A 1032 55.35 -5.10 -11.42
N PRO A 1033 55.87 -6.19 -12.04
CA PRO A 1033 55.91 -6.32 -13.50
C PRO A 1033 54.54 -6.17 -14.19
N ALA A 1034 53.48 -6.72 -13.59
CA ALA A 1034 52.12 -6.60 -14.12
C ALA A 1034 51.63 -5.14 -14.16
N HIS A 1035 51.89 -4.39 -13.09
CA HIS A 1035 51.50 -2.99 -12.94
C HIS A 1035 52.32 -2.09 -13.89
N ALA A 1036 53.63 -2.30 -13.97
CA ALA A 1036 54.50 -1.58 -14.89
C ALA A 1036 54.09 -1.77 -16.36
N ASN A 1037 53.74 -3.00 -16.75
CA ASN A 1037 53.30 -3.33 -18.11
C ASN A 1037 51.96 -2.67 -18.45
N ALA A 1038 50.98 -2.74 -17.53
CA ALA A 1038 49.68 -2.10 -17.73
C ALA A 1038 49.82 -0.57 -17.86
N LEU A 1039 50.59 0.06 -16.96
CA LEU A 1039 50.82 1.51 -16.99
C LEU A 1039 51.55 1.94 -18.26
N ALA A 1040 52.55 1.17 -18.71
CA ALA A 1040 53.25 1.42 -19.97
C ALA A 1040 52.33 1.29 -21.19
N ALA A 1041 51.43 0.29 -21.19
CA ALA A 1041 50.46 0.10 -22.26
C ALA A 1041 49.55 1.33 -22.41
N PHE A 1042 48.96 1.82 -21.30
CA PHE A 1042 48.12 3.02 -21.35
C PHE A 1042 48.92 4.30 -21.67
N ALA A 1043 50.15 4.44 -21.18
CA ALA A 1043 51.00 5.60 -21.52
C ALA A 1043 51.41 5.66 -23.01
N SER A 1044 51.30 4.53 -23.72
CA SER A 1044 51.59 4.42 -25.16
C SER A 1044 50.37 4.62 -26.07
N ARG A 1045 49.15 4.58 -25.51
CA ARG A 1045 47.91 4.89 -26.24
C ARG A 1045 47.89 6.40 -26.50
N ARG A 1046 47.96 6.80 -27.77
CA ARG A 1046 47.88 8.21 -28.19
C ARG A 1046 46.45 8.70 -28.27
#